data_AF-A0A3E1ERJ8-F1
#
_entry.id   AF-A0A3E1ERJ8-F1
#
_cell.length_a   1.000
_cell.length_b   1.000
_cell.length_c   1.000
_cell.angle_alpha   90.00
_cell.angle_beta   90.00
_cell.angle_gamma   90.00
#
_symmetry.space_group_name_H-M   'P 1'
#
loop_
_entity.id
_entity.type
_entity.pdbx_description
1 polymer ?
#
loop_
_entity_poly.entity_id
_entity_poly.type
_entity_poly.pdbx_seq_one_letter_code
_entity_poly.pdbx_strand_id
1 'polypeptide(L)'
;MNAKHRILTIGILLGTAGIGKSTIIGFGQLGGSNATVPAGLASNATADSSGYVVANGVTPNIALIWDAAWDIHTSAFFTNLENKTVGGSAWDNEGSIPRVGQLDTRFHTIDFIADDGFALVLNSFDFCQTPQTAGTTVWDITLTDSASNVVWSSPGLTLTNNVVTISPNFTGALGEDYKLTFSLVSETYGSSGRHAIDNLSFNQVPLPPPPVSLTWTGAVNAQWNTSSPNWSAGGPVLWNSGNVQEAIFGAAGPKAILMPEPITARSLLFTAPGYTVSGTGPLTLVEASVLAAEASAAISVPVTGLAGWKKSGAGTLTLTGEQSVSGPGLLNEGAVHYVGDASSNGNGNLRLADGQGLRASLRMESTGTLDFSGSVRLAPGDGSAASIHQSDGVINVGGPGVEYLEIGGGIATASGSYGAYHLNGGTLNTGGGGSVSGMRVGNEGLGAFVQTGGLLNSARWVAIGGFGGFKGEGVASFLGGEATVAPGFRFLIGDRAFSSGTLNLGSQAGGSATVTTLNAAGLAVGSAGGAARAELNLNQGTLVLGGPIHQATGTVQTAVNFNGATLRAGADAISLMSPSVASGSIHHGGLTVDTAGFNVVLETSLLAAEGSGIYPAGGGFMLPAGGSGYLGAPLIRIASDSSGSGASAIAEVVSGSVTRILMTSPGRSYAVGESLNFVFTGGGATVPVTSYTHVLTNSDLKTNSLGGLVKTGDGKLTLSGTLSYSGDTRVEGGTLATDGPMEGTTVRVLAGAQLEGVLNTVSPVIVEGTLAPGNGIGLAIGMSSLAFAPGSTLALEMTDWNGGAGLGYDSINSGSLAISATPGSPLSILLETSLLVNFSETARQFVLASVSGSVTGLTADNWRVNVPGFSGTGSWRLTASGSQLLLGYTPAGGGYNAWLAGFPGLTDSAPLADPDGDRIQNLMEYILGGDPRVSSTAVLPEATVSQGSLVFRFERGSATTADTTQVFQYSSTLGAWTDVSLPQSTSGNVTIQPDLPSAGRETVTITLPPAAATGGKVFGRLSAARK
;
A
#
# COMPACT_ATOMS: atom_id res chain seq x y z
N MET A 1 -18.80 -88.86 17.71
CA MET A 1 -18.77 -89.66 16.46
C MET A 1 -18.89 -88.72 15.28
N ASN A 2 -17.88 -88.77 14.39
CA ASN A 2 -17.86 -88.50 12.95
C ASN A 2 -18.61 -87.30 12.33
N ALA A 3 -17.80 -86.26 12.07
CA ALA A 3 -17.45 -85.71 10.75
C ALA A 3 -18.43 -85.82 9.56
N LYS A 4 -18.68 -84.66 8.91
CA LYS A 4 -18.60 -84.52 7.45
C LYS A 4 -18.02 -83.15 7.06
N HIS A 5 -16.93 -83.21 6.31
CA HIS A 5 -16.33 -82.12 5.53
C HIS A 5 -17.30 -81.60 4.47
N ARG A 6 -17.32 -80.27 4.23
CA ARG A 6 -17.60 -79.66 2.92
C ARG A 6 -16.86 -78.32 2.75
N ILE A 7 -15.74 -78.39 2.04
CA ILE A 7 -15.24 -77.50 0.97
C ILE A 7 -15.69 -76.03 1.06
N LEU A 8 -14.76 -75.15 1.43
CA LEU A 8 -14.87 -73.70 1.31
C LEU A 8 -14.35 -73.29 -0.09
N THR A 9 -15.28 -72.99 -1.00
CA THR A 9 -14.94 -72.36 -2.29
C THR A 9 -14.67 -70.88 -2.04
N ILE A 10 -13.42 -70.46 -2.20
CA ILE A 10 -13.03 -69.04 -2.21
C ILE A 10 -13.58 -68.42 -3.49
N GLY A 11 -14.69 -67.71 -3.37
CA GLY A 11 -15.18 -66.77 -4.38
C GLY A 11 -14.46 -65.44 -4.18
N ILE A 12 -13.57 -65.11 -5.11
CA ILE A 12 -12.94 -63.79 -5.26
C ILE A 12 -14.08 -62.79 -5.51
N LEU A 13 -14.43 -61.97 -4.53
CA LEU A 13 -15.30 -60.82 -4.72
C LEU A 13 -14.41 -59.65 -5.19
N LEU A 14 -14.31 -59.49 -6.51
CA LEU A 14 -13.86 -58.25 -7.14
C LEU A 14 -14.80 -57.13 -6.69
N GLY A 15 -14.34 -56.31 -5.74
CA GLY A 15 -15.04 -55.11 -5.31
C GLY A 15 -15.00 -54.05 -6.39
N THR A 16 -15.92 -54.12 -7.34
CA THR A 16 -16.34 -52.95 -8.11
C THR A 16 -17.00 -51.98 -7.14
N ALA A 17 -16.57 -50.71 -7.12
CA ALA A 17 -17.25 -49.63 -6.42
C ALA A 17 -18.71 -49.56 -6.90
N GLY A 18 -19.60 -50.20 -6.15
CA GLY A 18 -21.02 -50.24 -6.41
C GLY A 18 -21.66 -48.94 -5.92
N ILE A 19 -22.33 -48.27 -6.84
CA ILE A 19 -23.31 -47.20 -6.65
C ILE A 19 -24.12 -47.47 -5.35
N GLY A 20 -24.18 -46.48 -4.45
CA GLY A 20 -24.76 -46.63 -3.11
C GLY A 20 -26.21 -47.14 -3.11
N LYS A 21 -26.52 -48.07 -2.20
CA LYS A 21 -27.83 -48.72 -2.04
C LYS A 21 -28.65 -47.96 -0.98
N SER A 22 -29.91 -47.62 -1.26
CA SER A 22 -30.78 -46.85 -0.34
C SER A 22 -32.23 -47.34 -0.31
N THR A 23 -32.85 -47.25 0.86
CA THR A 23 -34.31 -47.28 1.02
C THR A 23 -34.85 -45.87 0.83
N ILE A 24 -35.88 -45.70 0.01
CA ILE A 24 -36.52 -44.41 -0.25
C ILE A 24 -38.03 -44.52 0.04
N ILE A 25 -38.53 -43.71 0.96
CA ILE A 25 -39.95 -43.67 1.36
C ILE A 25 -40.65 -42.58 0.54
N GLY A 26 -41.77 -42.95 -0.08
CA GLY A 26 -42.49 -42.11 -1.05
C GLY A 26 -44.02 -42.02 -0.85
N PHE A 27 -44.56 -42.56 0.25
CA PHE A 27 -45.97 -42.56 0.72
C PHE A 27 -47.13 -42.89 -0.25
N GLY A 28 -46.97 -42.80 -1.57
CA GLY A 28 -47.98 -42.90 -2.63
C GLY A 28 -48.52 -44.29 -2.92
N GLN A 29 -48.66 -45.12 -1.90
CA GLN A 29 -49.37 -46.41 -1.90
C GLN A 29 -50.07 -46.72 -0.55
N LEU A 30 -50.15 -45.74 0.35
CA LEU A 30 -50.60 -45.92 1.74
C LEU A 30 -51.93 -45.21 2.01
N GLY A 31 -52.96 -45.94 2.46
CA GLY A 31 -54.15 -45.41 3.13
C GLY A 31 -55.02 -44.41 2.35
N GLY A 32 -55.54 -43.38 3.03
CA GLY A 32 -56.25 -42.23 2.47
C GLY A 32 -55.91 -40.99 3.30
N SER A 33 -56.28 -39.77 2.86
CA SER A 33 -55.93 -38.53 3.59
C SER A 33 -56.32 -38.62 5.08
N ASN A 34 -55.42 -38.19 5.96
CA ASN A 34 -55.47 -38.28 7.43
C ASN A 34 -55.37 -39.72 8.00
N ALA A 35 -54.81 -40.67 7.25
CA ALA A 35 -54.49 -42.00 7.78
C ALA A 35 -53.17 -41.97 8.54
N THR A 36 -53.06 -42.61 9.70
CA THR A 36 -51.81 -42.66 10.47
C THR A 36 -50.68 -43.33 9.68
N VAL A 37 -49.48 -42.76 9.71
CA VAL A 37 -48.29 -43.43 9.16
C VAL A 37 -47.99 -44.68 10.01
N PRO A 38 -47.82 -45.88 9.42
CA PRO A 38 -47.48 -47.06 10.18
C PRO A 38 -46.18 -46.86 10.99
N ALA A 39 -46.22 -47.13 12.29
CA ALA A 39 -45.10 -46.85 13.21
C ALA A 39 -43.76 -47.48 12.76
N GLY A 40 -43.79 -48.60 12.04
CA GLY A 40 -42.61 -49.26 11.47
C GLY A 40 -42.49 -49.14 9.95
N LEU A 41 -43.05 -48.11 9.31
CA LEU A 41 -42.97 -47.95 7.86
C LEU A 41 -41.49 -47.94 7.41
N ALA A 42 -41.18 -48.82 6.45
CA ALA A 42 -39.84 -49.08 5.92
C ALA A 42 -38.79 -49.60 6.92
N SER A 43 -39.20 -49.94 8.14
CA SER A 43 -38.36 -50.59 9.14
C SER A 43 -37.94 -51.98 8.66
N ASN A 44 -36.63 -52.26 8.64
CA ASN A 44 -36.03 -53.50 8.17
C ASN A 44 -36.46 -53.89 6.74
N ALA A 45 -36.66 -52.89 5.88
CA ALA A 45 -37.07 -53.11 4.50
C ALA A 45 -35.97 -53.86 3.70
N THR A 46 -36.32 -55.05 3.23
CA THR A 46 -35.42 -55.90 2.41
C THR A 46 -35.86 -56.01 0.95
N ALA A 47 -37.07 -55.56 0.63
CA ALA A 47 -37.66 -55.50 -0.70
C ALA A 47 -38.68 -54.35 -0.79
N ASP A 48 -39.07 -53.99 -2.01
CA ASP A 48 -40.09 -52.97 -2.28
C ASP A 48 -41.45 -53.35 -1.66
N SER A 49 -42.19 -52.35 -1.19
CA SER A 49 -43.55 -52.51 -0.64
C SER A 49 -44.33 -51.19 -0.78
N SER A 50 -45.62 -51.20 -0.44
CA SER A 50 -46.43 -49.98 -0.43
C SER A 50 -45.78 -48.87 0.41
N GLY A 51 -45.47 -47.75 -0.24
CA GLY A 51 -44.96 -46.53 0.38
C GLY A 51 -43.43 -46.41 0.46
N TYR A 52 -42.65 -47.40 -0.01
CA TYR A 52 -41.19 -47.31 -0.07
C TYR A 52 -40.56 -48.28 -1.09
N VAL A 53 -39.36 -47.96 -1.56
CA VAL A 53 -38.56 -48.81 -2.46
C VAL A 53 -37.18 -49.05 -1.87
N VAL A 54 -36.67 -50.25 -2.08
CA VAL A 54 -35.31 -50.70 -1.77
C VAL A 54 -34.52 -50.77 -3.06
N ALA A 55 -33.84 -49.69 -3.43
CA ALA A 55 -33.09 -49.62 -4.68
C ALA A 55 -31.90 -50.61 -4.66
N ASN A 56 -31.86 -51.53 -5.64
CA ASN A 56 -30.75 -52.47 -5.90
C ASN A 56 -30.42 -53.50 -4.80
N GLY A 57 -31.46 -54.12 -4.21
CA GLY A 57 -31.37 -55.45 -3.61
C GLY A 57 -30.66 -55.51 -2.25
N VAL A 58 -31.41 -55.16 -1.21
CA VAL A 58 -31.09 -55.23 0.23
C VAL A 58 -30.27 -54.04 0.76
N THR A 59 -30.98 -53.08 1.36
CA THR A 59 -30.47 -52.25 2.46
C THR A 59 -30.35 -53.17 3.68
N PRO A 60 -29.28 -53.11 4.51
CA PRO A 60 -29.26 -53.91 5.72
C PRO A 60 -30.36 -53.42 6.68
N ASN A 61 -30.83 -54.29 7.56
CA ASN A 61 -31.99 -54.17 8.47
C ASN A 61 -31.98 -52.94 9.41
N ILE A 62 -32.13 -51.71 8.90
CA ILE A 62 -32.25 -50.53 9.76
C ILE A 62 -33.70 -50.42 10.24
N ALA A 63 -33.90 -50.36 11.56
CA ALA A 63 -35.23 -50.23 12.12
C ALA A 63 -35.64 -48.76 12.19
N LEU A 64 -36.83 -48.45 11.69
CA LEU A 64 -37.41 -47.10 11.74
C LEU A 64 -38.59 -47.09 12.70
N ILE A 65 -38.69 -46.01 13.48
CA ILE A 65 -39.85 -45.74 14.33
C ILE A 65 -40.35 -44.32 14.08
N TRP A 66 -41.59 -44.22 13.60
CA TRP A 66 -42.29 -42.96 13.41
C TRP A 66 -43.05 -42.59 14.69
N ASP A 67 -43.04 -41.31 15.08
CA ASP A 67 -43.89 -40.86 16.18
C ASP A 67 -45.40 -40.96 15.82
N ALA A 68 -46.25 -40.99 16.86
CA ALA A 68 -47.68 -41.25 16.69
C ALA A 68 -48.48 -40.10 16.06
N ALA A 69 -47.89 -38.91 15.92
CA ALA A 69 -48.54 -37.73 15.35
C ALA A 69 -48.36 -37.64 13.82
N TRP A 70 -47.58 -38.52 13.19
CA TRP A 70 -47.48 -38.60 11.73
C TRP A 70 -48.74 -39.17 11.08
N ASP A 71 -49.26 -38.47 10.09
CA ASP A 71 -50.35 -38.91 9.24
C ASP A 71 -50.00 -38.80 7.75
N ILE A 72 -50.83 -39.40 6.91
CA ILE A 72 -50.69 -39.43 5.45
C ILE A 72 -51.69 -38.43 4.90
N HIS A 73 -51.21 -37.47 4.12
CA HIS A 73 -52.08 -36.45 3.55
C HIS A 73 -51.92 -36.31 2.05
N THR A 74 -52.87 -35.61 1.45
CA THR A 74 -52.89 -35.35 0.01
C THR A 74 -52.42 -33.93 -0.29
N SER A 75 -51.43 -33.77 -1.17
CA SER A 75 -50.87 -32.45 -1.49
C SER A 75 -50.37 -32.35 -2.93
N ALA A 76 -50.97 -31.43 -3.71
CA ALA A 76 -50.57 -31.15 -5.09
C ALA A 76 -49.19 -30.44 -5.22
N PHE A 77 -48.57 -30.00 -4.12
CA PHE A 77 -47.21 -29.42 -4.18
C PHE A 77 -46.14 -30.46 -4.51
N PHE A 78 -46.41 -31.74 -4.24
CA PHE A 78 -45.50 -32.85 -4.51
C PHE A 78 -45.81 -33.52 -5.85
N THR A 79 -46.65 -32.93 -6.71
CA THR A 79 -47.03 -33.52 -8.01
C THR A 79 -45.84 -33.77 -8.94
N ASN A 80 -44.74 -33.01 -8.81
CA ASN A 80 -43.52 -33.26 -9.58
C ASN A 80 -42.76 -34.53 -9.15
N LEU A 81 -43.13 -35.11 -8.00
CA LEU A 81 -42.55 -36.32 -7.44
C LEU A 81 -43.44 -37.56 -7.72
N GLU A 82 -44.73 -37.32 -8.02
CA GLU A 82 -45.71 -38.30 -8.47
C GLU A 82 -45.29 -39.01 -9.77
N ASN A 83 -45.77 -40.25 -9.96
CA ASN A 83 -45.56 -41.11 -11.14
C ASN A 83 -44.15 -41.71 -11.29
N LYS A 84 -43.28 -41.57 -10.29
CA LYS A 84 -41.99 -42.26 -10.28
C LYS A 84 -42.20 -43.76 -10.10
N THR A 85 -41.69 -44.52 -11.07
CA THR A 85 -41.74 -45.99 -11.10
C THR A 85 -40.33 -46.51 -10.88
N VAL A 86 -40.13 -47.34 -9.85
CA VAL A 86 -38.82 -47.92 -9.52
C VAL A 86 -39.01 -49.41 -9.27
N GLY A 87 -38.10 -50.26 -9.75
CA GLY A 87 -38.16 -51.71 -9.53
C GLY A 87 -39.30 -52.47 -10.24
N GLY A 88 -40.00 -51.84 -11.20
CA GLY A 88 -41.12 -52.45 -11.92
C GLY A 88 -42.48 -52.32 -11.22
N SER A 89 -42.54 -51.58 -10.11
CA SER A 89 -43.77 -51.21 -9.40
C SER A 89 -43.94 -49.69 -9.35
N ALA A 90 -45.18 -49.22 -9.26
CA ALA A 90 -45.49 -47.84 -8.91
C ALA A 90 -44.95 -47.54 -7.50
N TRP A 91 -43.96 -46.67 -7.34
CA TRP A 91 -43.42 -46.33 -6.00
C TRP A 91 -44.19 -45.16 -5.36
N ASP A 92 -44.51 -44.17 -6.19
CA ASP A 92 -45.30 -42.99 -5.84
C ASP A 92 -46.33 -42.69 -6.95
N ASN A 93 -47.07 -43.72 -7.39
CA ASN A 93 -48.08 -43.58 -8.45
C ASN A 93 -49.42 -44.15 -7.98
N GLU A 94 -50.33 -43.24 -7.61
CA GLU A 94 -51.64 -43.54 -7.05
C GLU A 94 -52.80 -42.81 -7.74
N GLY A 95 -52.55 -42.12 -8.84
CA GLY A 95 -53.56 -41.37 -9.57
C GLY A 95 -53.17 -39.91 -9.79
N SER A 96 -54.08 -38.98 -9.49
CA SER A 96 -53.93 -37.53 -9.73
C SER A 96 -53.73 -36.69 -8.47
N ILE A 97 -53.42 -37.34 -7.34
CA ILE A 97 -53.32 -36.70 -6.02
C ILE A 97 -52.13 -37.31 -5.27
N PRO A 98 -50.98 -36.61 -5.16
CA PRO A 98 -49.80 -37.10 -4.45
C PRO A 98 -50.07 -37.26 -2.96
N ARG A 99 -49.51 -38.31 -2.35
CA ARG A 99 -49.59 -38.55 -0.90
C ARG A 99 -48.25 -38.31 -0.25
N VAL A 100 -48.28 -37.71 0.93
CA VAL A 100 -47.10 -37.27 1.67
C VAL A 100 -47.22 -37.61 3.15
N GLY A 101 -46.10 -37.74 3.85
CA GLY A 101 -46.08 -37.83 5.30
C GLY A 101 -46.26 -36.44 5.89
N GLN A 102 -47.41 -36.17 6.49
CA GLN A 102 -47.71 -34.88 7.09
C GLN A 102 -47.26 -34.83 8.56
N LEU A 103 -46.68 -33.67 8.88
CA LEU A 103 -46.44 -33.17 10.21
C LEU A 103 -47.67 -32.34 10.54
N ASP A 104 -48.40 -32.74 11.58
CA ASP A 104 -49.70 -32.17 12.00
C ASP A 104 -49.57 -31.29 13.26
N THR A 105 -48.36 -31.23 13.82
CA THR A 105 -48.02 -30.49 15.03
C THR A 105 -46.71 -29.73 14.86
N ARG A 106 -46.33 -28.95 15.88
CA ARG A 106 -45.08 -28.18 15.88
C ARG A 106 -43.82 -29.03 16.06
N PHE A 107 -43.97 -30.32 16.35
CA PHE A 107 -42.86 -31.19 16.74
C PHE A 107 -43.09 -32.63 16.27
N HIS A 108 -42.14 -33.17 15.51
CA HIS A 108 -42.16 -34.55 15.03
C HIS A 108 -40.77 -35.18 15.06
N THR A 109 -40.71 -36.49 15.21
CA THR A 109 -39.49 -37.29 15.24
C THR A 109 -39.60 -38.56 14.40
N ILE A 110 -38.46 -38.98 13.84
CA ILE A 110 -38.25 -40.29 13.22
C ILE A 110 -36.97 -40.87 13.84
N ASP A 111 -37.09 -42.05 14.44
CA ASP A 111 -35.95 -42.79 15.00
C ASP A 111 -35.40 -43.78 13.97
N PHE A 112 -34.07 -43.80 13.84
CA PHE A 112 -33.28 -44.71 13.04
C PHE A 112 -32.42 -45.55 13.98
N ILE A 113 -32.66 -46.86 13.99
CA ILE A 113 -31.97 -47.83 14.84
C ILE A 113 -31.04 -48.65 13.95
N ALA A 114 -29.74 -48.42 14.07
CA ALA A 114 -28.72 -49.07 13.24
C ALA A 114 -28.30 -50.42 13.85
N ASP A 115 -27.94 -51.38 12.99
CA ASP A 115 -27.42 -52.67 13.48
C ASP A 115 -26.01 -52.51 14.08
N ASP A 116 -25.68 -53.35 15.06
CA ASP A 116 -24.32 -53.47 15.59
C ASP A 116 -23.29 -53.66 14.45
N GLY A 117 -22.32 -52.76 14.36
CA GLY A 117 -21.26 -52.81 13.34
C GLY A 117 -21.61 -52.13 12.00
N PHE A 118 -22.76 -51.45 11.91
CA PHE A 118 -23.18 -50.66 10.77
C PHE A 118 -23.46 -49.21 11.17
N ALA A 119 -23.14 -48.26 10.29
CA ALA A 119 -23.44 -46.83 10.47
C ALA A 119 -24.69 -46.44 9.68
N LEU A 120 -25.61 -45.67 10.28
CA LEU A 120 -26.69 -44.98 9.55
C LEU A 120 -26.09 -44.08 8.48
N VAL A 121 -26.67 -44.09 7.29
CA VAL A 121 -26.48 -43.08 6.26
C VAL A 121 -27.83 -42.41 5.99
N LEU A 122 -27.94 -41.11 6.28
CA LEU A 122 -29.12 -40.31 5.98
C LEU A 122 -28.82 -39.44 4.76
N ASN A 123 -29.39 -39.78 3.61
CA ASN A 123 -29.04 -39.17 2.33
C ASN A 123 -29.79 -37.86 2.12
N SER A 124 -31.12 -37.94 2.04
CA SER A 124 -31.98 -36.80 1.73
C SER A 124 -33.44 -37.03 2.09
N PHE A 125 -34.22 -35.96 2.14
CA PHE A 125 -35.69 -35.98 2.10
C PHE A 125 -36.19 -34.65 1.55
N ASP A 126 -37.37 -34.65 0.94
CA ASP A 126 -38.04 -33.45 0.47
C ASP A 126 -38.96 -32.92 1.58
N PHE A 127 -39.02 -31.61 1.77
CA PHE A 127 -39.80 -30.96 2.82
C PHE A 127 -40.50 -29.72 2.28
N CYS A 128 -41.79 -29.55 2.62
CA CYS A 128 -42.60 -28.44 2.14
C CYS A 128 -43.72 -28.10 3.13
N GLN A 129 -44.32 -26.92 2.97
CA GLN A 129 -45.60 -26.60 3.59
C GLN A 129 -46.76 -26.95 2.65
N THR A 130 -47.85 -27.50 3.19
CA THR A 130 -49.04 -27.88 2.40
C THR A 130 -49.90 -26.63 2.07
N PRO A 131 -50.83 -26.69 1.08
CA PRO A 131 -51.63 -25.54 0.66
C PRO A 131 -52.52 -24.94 1.77
N GLN A 132 -52.74 -25.68 2.85
CA GLN A 132 -53.60 -25.26 3.96
C GLN A 132 -52.88 -24.35 4.96
N THR A 133 -51.58 -24.11 4.81
CA THR A 133 -50.82 -23.14 5.61
C THR A 133 -50.52 -21.90 4.76
N ALA A 134 -51.14 -20.77 5.11
CA ALA A 134 -50.77 -19.47 4.51
C ALA A 134 -49.46 -18.94 5.14
N GLY A 135 -48.68 -18.17 4.38
CA GLY A 135 -47.53 -17.42 4.90
C GLY A 135 -46.21 -18.19 4.98
N THR A 136 -45.26 -17.63 5.74
CA THR A 136 -43.89 -18.14 5.92
C THR A 136 -43.78 -18.92 7.23
N THR A 137 -43.06 -20.04 7.21
CA THR A 137 -42.76 -20.85 8.41
C THR A 137 -41.25 -21.07 8.54
N VAL A 138 -40.76 -21.18 9.77
CA VAL A 138 -39.34 -21.37 10.09
C VAL A 138 -39.18 -22.61 10.95
N TRP A 139 -38.37 -23.57 10.52
CA TRP A 139 -38.14 -24.85 11.19
C TRP A 139 -36.67 -25.04 11.58
N ASP A 140 -36.46 -25.63 12.75
CA ASP A 140 -35.20 -26.25 13.14
C ASP A 140 -35.32 -27.74 12.92
N ILE A 141 -34.46 -28.29 12.06
CA ILE A 141 -34.37 -29.74 11.85
C ILE A 141 -33.04 -30.21 12.42
N THR A 142 -33.06 -31.21 13.28
CA THR A 142 -31.87 -31.72 13.95
C THR A 142 -31.82 -33.24 13.88
N LEU A 143 -30.62 -33.81 13.79
CA LEU A 143 -30.36 -35.22 14.00
C LEU A 143 -29.56 -35.33 15.30
N THR A 144 -30.02 -36.17 16.22
CA THR A 144 -29.36 -36.41 17.50
C THR A 144 -28.92 -37.86 17.64
N ASP A 145 -27.80 -38.11 18.32
CA ASP A 145 -27.37 -39.45 18.70
C ASP A 145 -28.16 -39.99 19.91
N SER A 146 -27.89 -41.23 20.35
CA SER A 146 -28.59 -41.85 21.49
C SER A 146 -28.35 -41.11 22.82
N ALA A 147 -27.27 -40.34 22.92
CA ALA A 147 -26.95 -39.47 24.04
C ALA A 147 -27.58 -38.07 23.92
N SER A 148 -28.42 -37.84 22.92
CA SER A 148 -29.11 -36.56 22.62
C SER A 148 -28.17 -35.41 22.19
N ASN A 149 -26.96 -35.70 21.73
CA ASN A 149 -26.09 -34.68 21.13
C ASN A 149 -26.53 -34.40 19.70
N VAL A 150 -26.59 -33.13 19.30
CA VAL A 150 -26.89 -32.75 17.90
C VAL A 150 -25.68 -33.06 17.02
N VAL A 151 -25.84 -34.04 16.12
CA VAL A 151 -24.79 -34.50 15.19
C VAL A 151 -24.95 -33.91 13.79
N TRP A 152 -26.15 -33.41 13.46
CA TRP A 152 -26.43 -32.66 12.24
C TRP A 152 -27.61 -31.72 12.50
N SER A 153 -27.63 -30.54 11.86
CA SER A 153 -28.77 -29.62 11.95
C SER A 153 -28.92 -28.72 10.74
N SER A 154 -30.15 -28.27 10.53
CA SER A 154 -30.53 -27.21 9.60
C SER A 154 -31.40 -26.20 10.38
N PRO A 155 -30.78 -25.27 11.11
CA PRO A 155 -31.50 -24.30 11.93
C PRO A 155 -32.09 -23.18 11.06
N GLY A 156 -33.29 -22.71 11.39
CA GLY A 156 -33.91 -21.54 10.76
C GLY A 156 -34.37 -21.76 9.32
N LEU A 157 -34.68 -23.00 8.91
CA LEU A 157 -35.15 -23.31 7.57
C LEU A 157 -36.47 -22.59 7.28
N THR A 158 -36.42 -21.63 6.36
CA THR A 158 -37.56 -20.81 5.97
C THR A 158 -38.30 -21.42 4.78
N LEU A 159 -39.59 -21.69 4.92
CA LEU A 159 -40.44 -22.23 3.87
C LEU A 159 -41.47 -21.20 3.39
N THR A 160 -41.61 -21.07 2.07
CA THR A 160 -42.53 -20.14 1.39
C THR A 160 -43.23 -20.84 0.23
N ASN A 161 -44.09 -21.82 0.52
CA ASN A 161 -44.90 -22.59 -0.45
C ASN A 161 -44.11 -23.34 -1.54
N ASN A 162 -42.84 -23.70 -1.29
CA ASN A 162 -42.01 -24.46 -2.22
C ASN A 162 -41.49 -25.73 -1.55
N VAL A 163 -41.35 -26.81 -2.35
CA VAL A 163 -40.67 -28.03 -1.93
C VAL A 163 -39.16 -27.77 -1.90
N VAL A 164 -38.52 -28.12 -0.79
CA VAL A 164 -37.07 -28.03 -0.60
C VAL A 164 -36.51 -29.42 -0.35
N THR A 165 -35.54 -29.84 -1.16
CA THR A 165 -34.77 -31.05 -0.87
C THR A 165 -33.72 -30.74 0.18
N ILE A 166 -33.76 -31.49 1.28
CA ILE A 166 -32.77 -31.44 2.35
C ILE A 166 -31.87 -32.64 2.20
N SER A 167 -30.55 -32.43 2.11
CA SER A 167 -29.57 -33.50 1.92
C SER A 167 -28.58 -33.53 3.08
N PRO A 168 -28.91 -34.18 4.21
CA PRO A 168 -27.99 -34.29 5.34
C PRO A 168 -26.64 -34.92 4.94
N ASN A 169 -26.64 -35.86 3.99
CA ASN A 169 -25.47 -36.64 3.56
C ASN A 169 -24.66 -37.16 4.77
N PHE A 170 -25.38 -37.54 5.83
CA PHE A 170 -24.81 -37.86 7.12
C PHE A 170 -24.44 -39.34 7.17
N THR A 171 -23.29 -39.68 7.77
CA THR A 171 -22.92 -41.05 8.13
C THR A 171 -22.63 -41.11 9.63
N GLY A 172 -23.33 -41.98 10.34
CA GLY A 172 -23.25 -42.12 11.80
C GLY A 172 -22.07 -42.98 12.29
N ALA A 173 -21.99 -43.12 13.61
CA ALA A 173 -21.17 -44.11 14.28
C ALA A 173 -21.79 -45.51 14.14
N LEU A 174 -20.97 -46.54 14.36
CA LEU A 174 -21.41 -47.93 14.21
C LEU A 174 -22.32 -48.35 15.37
N GLY A 175 -23.45 -48.98 15.05
CA GLY A 175 -24.45 -49.41 16.03
C GLY A 175 -25.08 -48.27 16.83
N GLU A 176 -24.90 -47.02 16.37
CA GLU A 176 -25.45 -45.85 17.02
C GLU A 176 -26.83 -45.53 16.47
N ASP A 177 -27.78 -45.29 17.37
CA ASP A 177 -29.14 -44.90 17.04
C ASP A 177 -29.23 -43.38 16.87
N TYR A 178 -30.07 -42.94 15.93
CA TYR A 178 -30.26 -41.53 15.63
C TYR A 178 -31.72 -41.12 15.61
N LYS A 179 -32.00 -39.92 16.12
CA LYS A 179 -33.34 -39.32 16.13
C LYS A 179 -33.36 -38.05 15.28
N LEU A 180 -34.08 -38.09 14.16
CA LEU A 180 -34.35 -36.92 13.31
C LEU A 180 -35.55 -36.19 13.88
N THR A 181 -35.39 -34.90 14.20
CA THR A 181 -36.36 -34.06 14.88
C THR A 181 -36.69 -32.84 14.04
N PHE A 182 -37.98 -32.55 13.88
CA PHE A 182 -38.52 -31.36 13.23
C PHE A 182 -39.17 -30.48 14.28
N SER A 183 -38.71 -29.24 14.46
CA SER A 183 -39.23 -28.29 15.44
C SER A 183 -39.60 -26.96 14.79
N LEU A 184 -40.88 -26.56 14.88
CA LEU A 184 -41.36 -25.29 14.34
C LEU A 184 -40.92 -24.13 15.25
N VAL A 185 -40.07 -23.25 14.74
CA VAL A 185 -39.53 -22.08 15.46
C VAL A 185 -40.49 -20.90 15.39
N SER A 186 -41.01 -20.59 14.19
CA SER A 186 -41.96 -19.49 14.01
C SER A 186 -42.86 -19.71 12.79
N GLU A 187 -44.03 -19.07 12.80
CA GLU A 187 -44.98 -19.09 11.69
C GLU A 187 -45.67 -17.73 11.57
N THR A 188 -46.06 -17.38 10.34
CA THR A 188 -46.75 -16.11 10.06
C THR A 188 -48.22 -16.15 10.49
N TYR A 189 -48.87 -17.30 10.40
CA TYR A 189 -50.25 -17.53 10.82
C TYR A 189 -50.33 -18.83 11.62
N GLY A 190 -51.13 -18.85 12.70
CA GLY A 190 -51.29 -20.03 13.55
C GLY A 190 -52.08 -21.15 12.88
N SER A 191 -51.44 -21.97 12.06
CA SER A 191 -52.06 -23.14 11.40
C SER A 191 -51.80 -24.46 12.10
N SER A 192 -50.97 -24.45 13.15
CA SER A 192 -50.44 -25.65 13.83
C SER A 192 -49.83 -26.63 12.83
N GLY A 193 -48.82 -26.15 12.08
CA GLY A 193 -47.90 -26.96 11.28
C GLY A 193 -48.57 -28.02 10.41
N ARG A 194 -48.99 -27.67 9.18
CA ARG A 194 -49.42 -28.63 8.14
C ARG A 194 -48.32 -28.69 7.09
N HIS A 195 -47.22 -29.33 7.46
CA HIS A 195 -46.02 -29.50 6.64
C HIS A 195 -45.92 -30.94 6.23
N ALA A 196 -45.13 -31.25 5.21
CA ALA A 196 -45.02 -32.62 4.78
C ALA A 196 -43.62 -32.94 4.30
N ILE A 197 -43.21 -34.18 4.53
CA ILE A 197 -42.04 -34.78 3.89
C ILE A 197 -42.44 -35.78 2.83
N ASP A 198 -41.51 -35.98 1.90
CA ASP A 198 -41.53 -37.05 0.93
C ASP A 198 -40.10 -37.47 0.58
N ASN A 199 -39.92 -38.55 -0.18
CA ASN A 199 -38.61 -39.02 -0.67
C ASN A 199 -37.52 -39.20 0.40
N LEU A 200 -37.89 -39.65 1.60
CA LEU A 200 -36.93 -39.90 2.67
C LEU A 200 -36.01 -41.07 2.30
N SER A 201 -34.75 -40.76 2.00
CA SER A 201 -33.70 -41.67 1.53
C SER A 201 -32.65 -41.89 2.60
N PHE A 202 -32.42 -43.16 2.94
CA PHE A 202 -31.46 -43.60 3.95
C PHE A 202 -30.95 -45.02 3.67
N ASN A 203 -29.86 -45.39 4.33
CA ASN A 203 -29.32 -46.75 4.36
C ASN A 203 -28.45 -46.96 5.59
N GLN A 204 -27.84 -48.14 5.71
CA GLN A 204 -26.72 -48.35 6.63
C GLN A 204 -25.54 -49.00 5.90
N VAL A 205 -24.32 -48.70 6.35
CA VAL A 205 -23.06 -49.18 5.74
C VAL A 205 -22.16 -49.86 6.77
N PRO A 206 -21.51 -51.00 6.45
CA PRO A 206 -20.57 -51.65 7.35
C PRO A 206 -19.25 -50.86 7.47
N LEU A 207 -18.52 -51.05 8.56
CA LEU A 207 -17.17 -50.51 8.77
C LEU A 207 -16.23 -50.84 7.58
N PRO A 208 -15.59 -49.86 6.91
CA PRO A 208 -14.44 -50.16 6.06
C PRO A 208 -13.33 -50.78 6.92
N PRO A 209 -12.63 -51.83 6.45
CA PRO A 209 -11.60 -52.50 7.25
C PRO A 209 -10.56 -51.48 7.74
N PRO A 210 -10.09 -51.57 9.00
CA PRO A 210 -9.07 -50.68 9.51
C PRO A 210 -7.84 -50.76 8.62
N PRO A 211 -7.14 -49.64 8.41
CA PRO A 211 -5.98 -49.62 7.55
C PRO A 211 -4.90 -50.55 8.14
N VAL A 212 -4.20 -51.27 7.27
CA VAL A 212 -3.14 -52.18 7.71
C VAL A 212 -1.85 -51.39 7.85
N SER A 213 -1.35 -51.24 9.08
CA SER A 213 -0.06 -50.58 9.33
C SER A 213 1.10 -51.56 9.14
N LEU A 214 2.05 -51.18 8.29
CA LEU A 214 3.21 -51.96 7.92
C LEU A 214 4.50 -51.25 8.33
N THR A 215 5.44 -51.96 8.95
CA THR A 215 6.74 -51.40 9.35
C THR A 215 7.80 -51.67 8.29
N TRP A 216 8.51 -50.63 7.87
CA TRP A 216 9.64 -50.72 6.95
C TRP A 216 10.79 -51.52 7.57
N THR A 217 11.29 -52.51 6.84
CA THR A 217 12.46 -53.31 7.22
C THR A 217 13.59 -53.21 6.19
N GLY A 218 13.25 -53.00 4.91
CA GLY A 218 14.20 -53.05 3.79
C GLY A 218 15.07 -54.30 3.76
N ALA A 219 14.53 -55.42 4.26
CA ALA A 219 15.28 -56.65 4.48
C ALA A 219 15.81 -57.31 3.19
N VAL A 220 15.15 -57.07 2.05
CA VAL A 220 15.58 -57.59 0.74
C VAL A 220 16.38 -56.54 -0.01
N ASN A 221 15.89 -55.31 -0.08
CA ASN A 221 16.54 -54.18 -0.71
C ASN A 221 15.95 -52.86 -0.19
N ALA A 222 16.50 -51.73 -0.63
CA ALA A 222 16.03 -50.40 -0.22
C ALA A 222 14.84 -49.88 -1.06
N GLN A 223 14.17 -50.74 -1.84
CA GLN A 223 13.09 -50.30 -2.74
C GLN A 223 11.71 -50.43 -2.09
N TRP A 224 10.93 -49.36 -2.09
CA TRP A 224 9.50 -49.40 -1.82
C TRP A 224 8.77 -49.72 -3.13
N ASN A 225 8.49 -51.00 -3.33
CA ASN A 225 7.73 -51.53 -4.46
C ASN A 225 6.72 -52.57 -3.94
N THR A 226 5.89 -53.08 -4.85
CA THR A 226 4.83 -54.06 -4.59
C THR A 226 5.30 -55.52 -4.72
N SER A 227 6.55 -55.76 -5.11
CA SER A 227 7.10 -57.09 -5.43
C SER A 227 8.15 -57.61 -4.44
N SER A 228 8.74 -56.74 -3.62
CA SER A 228 9.77 -57.08 -2.63
C SER A 228 9.19 -57.09 -1.21
N PRO A 229 9.40 -58.15 -0.40
CA PRO A 229 8.89 -58.24 0.96
C PRO A 229 9.75 -57.43 1.95
N ASN A 230 9.79 -56.11 1.75
CA ASN A 230 10.53 -55.15 2.57
C ASN A 230 9.72 -54.60 3.76
N TRP A 231 8.49 -55.07 3.96
CA TRP A 231 7.57 -54.61 4.99
C TRP A 231 7.29 -55.71 6.02
N SER A 232 6.85 -55.33 7.23
CA SER A 232 6.50 -56.27 8.30
C SER A 232 5.15 -55.95 8.94
N ALA A 233 4.36 -56.99 9.16
CA ALA A 233 3.16 -57.02 10.01
C ALA A 233 3.26 -58.17 11.05
N GLY A 234 4.41 -58.29 11.70
CA GLY A 234 4.77 -59.47 12.51
C GLY A 234 5.55 -60.54 11.75
N GLY A 235 5.97 -60.24 10.51
CA GLY A 235 6.73 -61.08 9.59
C GLY A 235 6.80 -60.44 8.20
N PRO A 236 7.68 -60.89 7.28
CA PRO A 236 7.85 -60.27 5.96
C PRO A 236 6.56 -60.29 5.12
N VAL A 237 6.16 -59.13 4.59
CA VAL A 237 4.98 -58.94 3.75
C VAL A 237 5.27 -57.99 2.58
N LEU A 238 4.47 -58.10 1.51
CA LEU A 238 4.50 -57.20 0.35
C LEU A 238 3.67 -55.94 0.61
N TRP A 239 4.07 -54.82 0.00
CA TRP A 239 3.19 -53.64 -0.10
C TRP A 239 2.10 -53.89 -1.14
N ASN A 240 0.88 -53.43 -0.88
CA ASN A 240 -0.28 -53.54 -1.77
C ASN A 240 -0.95 -52.18 -1.95
N SER A 241 -0.64 -51.50 -3.05
CA SER A 241 -1.22 -50.20 -3.43
C SER A 241 -2.72 -50.24 -3.76
N GLY A 242 -3.34 -51.42 -3.83
CA GLY A 242 -4.80 -51.59 -3.97
C GLY A 242 -5.55 -51.56 -2.63
N ASN A 243 -4.84 -51.61 -1.50
CA ASN A 243 -5.40 -51.52 -0.17
C ASN A 243 -5.06 -50.18 0.49
N VAL A 244 -5.86 -49.79 1.48
CA VAL A 244 -5.60 -48.65 2.35
C VAL A 244 -4.56 -49.07 3.40
N GLN A 245 -3.28 -48.77 3.17
CA GLN A 245 -2.16 -49.18 4.02
C GLN A 245 -1.41 -48.00 4.64
N GLU A 246 -0.87 -48.18 5.84
CA GLU A 246 -0.04 -47.17 6.53
C GLU A 246 1.41 -47.62 6.58
N ALA A 247 2.33 -46.72 6.26
CA ALA A 247 3.76 -46.97 6.26
C ALA A 247 4.41 -46.44 7.54
N ILE A 248 5.07 -47.30 8.31
CA ILE A 248 5.81 -46.94 9.53
C ILE A 248 7.32 -47.06 9.27
N PHE A 249 8.05 -45.97 9.44
CA PHE A 249 9.50 -45.86 9.34
C PHE A 249 10.12 -45.69 10.73
N GLY A 250 10.56 -46.81 11.31
CA GLY A 250 11.10 -46.89 12.68
C GLY A 250 12.63 -46.85 12.77
N ALA A 251 13.24 -47.43 13.80
CA ALA A 251 14.70 -47.45 13.89
C ALA A 251 15.38 -48.45 12.92
N ALA A 252 14.61 -49.39 12.35
CA ALA A 252 15.11 -50.52 11.57
C ALA A 252 15.10 -50.27 10.06
N GLY A 253 16.03 -50.91 9.35
CA GLY A 253 16.12 -50.88 7.89
C GLY A 253 16.94 -49.72 7.30
N PRO A 254 17.19 -49.75 5.98
CA PRO A 254 17.88 -48.68 5.28
C PRO A 254 17.03 -47.41 5.29
N LYS A 255 17.67 -46.28 5.60
CA LYS A 255 17.00 -44.97 5.72
C LYS A 255 16.79 -44.26 4.38
N ALA A 256 17.64 -44.55 3.39
CA ALA A 256 17.44 -44.09 2.02
C ALA A 256 16.54 -45.09 1.28
N ILE A 257 15.29 -44.69 1.04
CA ILE A 257 14.25 -45.51 0.42
C ILE A 257 14.05 -45.03 -1.02
N LEU A 258 14.11 -45.98 -1.96
CA LEU A 258 13.90 -45.74 -3.38
C LEU A 258 12.51 -46.22 -3.79
N MET A 259 11.70 -45.37 -4.40
CA MET A 259 10.37 -45.66 -4.92
C MET A 259 10.43 -45.71 -6.46
N PRO A 260 10.68 -46.89 -7.06
CA PRO A 260 10.85 -47.02 -8.50
C PRO A 260 9.53 -46.96 -9.29
N GLU A 261 8.39 -47.14 -8.62
CA GLU A 261 7.05 -47.25 -9.21
C GLU A 261 6.01 -46.47 -8.38
N PRO A 262 4.84 -46.12 -8.93
CA PRO A 262 3.79 -45.44 -8.17
C PRO A 262 3.33 -46.25 -6.95
N ILE A 263 3.22 -45.58 -5.80
CA ILE A 263 2.79 -46.18 -4.54
C ILE A 263 1.58 -45.43 -4.00
N THR A 264 0.54 -46.19 -3.61
CA THR A 264 -0.61 -45.64 -2.88
C THR A 264 -0.44 -45.94 -1.40
N ALA A 265 -0.66 -44.94 -0.53
CA ALA A 265 -0.64 -45.09 0.92
C ALA A 265 -1.71 -44.20 1.56
N ARG A 266 -2.22 -44.62 2.73
CA ARG A 266 -3.11 -43.78 3.55
C ARG A 266 -2.33 -42.83 4.43
N SER A 267 -1.32 -43.33 5.14
CA SER A 267 -0.56 -42.53 6.11
C SER A 267 0.90 -42.97 6.11
N LEU A 268 1.79 -42.03 6.42
CA LEU A 268 3.21 -42.30 6.67
C LEU A 268 3.52 -41.85 8.10
N LEU A 269 4.25 -42.67 8.85
CA LEU A 269 4.69 -42.39 10.22
C LEU A 269 6.20 -42.57 10.31
N PHE A 270 6.94 -41.50 10.59
CA PHE A 270 8.38 -41.52 10.83
C PHE A 270 8.68 -41.38 12.32
N THR A 271 9.19 -42.43 12.96
CA THR A 271 9.54 -42.43 14.39
C THR A 271 11.05 -42.39 14.67
N ALA A 272 11.89 -42.50 13.64
CA ALA A 272 13.34 -42.32 13.75
C ALA A 272 13.88 -41.34 12.68
N PRO A 273 14.94 -40.56 12.98
CA PRO A 273 15.40 -39.51 12.09
C PRO A 273 16.22 -40.06 10.91
N GLY A 274 16.23 -39.30 9.81
CA GLY A 274 17.14 -39.48 8.68
C GLY A 274 16.59 -40.33 7.54
N TYR A 275 15.30 -40.66 7.55
CA TYR A 275 14.65 -41.29 6.40
C TYR A 275 14.54 -40.32 5.22
N THR A 276 14.82 -40.83 4.03
CA THR A 276 14.59 -40.14 2.77
C THR A 276 13.80 -41.05 1.84
N VAL A 277 12.70 -40.56 1.26
CA VAL A 277 11.90 -41.27 0.27
C VAL A 277 12.09 -40.58 -1.07
N SER A 278 12.76 -41.23 -2.02
CA SER A 278 13.15 -40.67 -3.31
C SER A 278 12.84 -41.65 -4.44
N GLY A 279 12.85 -41.21 -5.71
CA GLY A 279 12.62 -42.11 -6.85
C GLY A 279 11.79 -41.47 -7.95
N THR A 280 11.36 -42.28 -8.91
CA THR A 280 10.57 -41.85 -10.09
C THR A 280 9.08 -42.10 -9.93
N GLY A 281 8.68 -42.94 -8.98
CA GLY A 281 7.28 -43.23 -8.70
C GLY A 281 6.63 -42.16 -7.81
N PRO A 282 5.44 -41.63 -8.16
CA PRO A 282 4.70 -40.73 -7.28
C PRO A 282 4.11 -41.48 -6.07
N LEU A 283 4.01 -40.78 -4.94
CA LEU A 283 3.28 -41.21 -3.75
C LEU A 283 1.85 -40.65 -3.81
N THR A 284 0.85 -41.51 -3.91
CA THR A 284 -0.56 -41.13 -3.87
C THR A 284 -1.13 -41.35 -2.47
N LEU A 285 -1.51 -40.25 -1.83
CA LEU A 285 -2.20 -40.23 -0.54
C LEU A 285 -3.71 -40.37 -0.75
N VAL A 286 -4.30 -41.35 -0.06
CA VAL A 286 -5.74 -41.67 -0.12
C VAL A 286 -6.41 -41.49 1.24
N GLU A 287 -7.72 -41.23 1.21
CA GLU A 287 -8.52 -40.88 2.39
C GLU A 287 -7.95 -39.66 3.14
N ALA A 288 -8.42 -39.36 4.35
CA ALA A 288 -7.83 -38.34 5.19
C ALA A 288 -6.43 -38.78 5.67
N SER A 289 -5.40 -38.49 4.85
CA SER A 289 -4.04 -38.97 5.05
C SER A 289 -3.28 -38.19 6.11
N VAL A 290 -2.54 -38.90 6.96
CA VAL A 290 -1.64 -38.31 7.96
C VAL A 290 -0.19 -38.61 7.60
N LEU A 291 0.60 -37.56 7.43
CA LEU A 291 2.06 -37.60 7.38
C LEU A 291 2.59 -37.28 8.77
N ALA A 292 2.69 -38.26 9.65
CA ALA A 292 3.23 -38.09 10.98
C ALA A 292 4.76 -38.18 10.95
N ALA A 293 5.45 -37.10 11.32
CA ALA A 293 6.89 -37.10 11.48
C ALA A 293 7.24 -36.76 12.94
N GLU A 294 7.31 -37.79 13.78
CA GLU A 294 7.81 -37.65 15.15
C GLU A 294 9.32 -37.36 15.14
N ALA A 295 10.02 -37.88 14.13
CA ALA A 295 11.41 -37.56 13.83
C ALA A 295 11.55 -37.04 12.39
N SER A 296 12.56 -36.20 12.15
CA SER A 296 12.72 -35.54 10.85
C SER A 296 13.00 -36.52 9.70
N ALA A 297 12.33 -36.30 8.57
CA ALA A 297 12.41 -37.12 7.36
C ALA A 297 12.25 -36.25 6.10
N ALA A 298 12.63 -36.79 4.93
CA ALA A 298 12.47 -36.11 3.65
C ALA A 298 11.71 -36.95 2.64
N ILE A 299 10.86 -36.31 1.83
CA ILE A 299 10.16 -36.91 0.70
C ILE A 299 10.47 -36.08 -0.56
N SER A 300 11.10 -36.73 -1.53
CA SER A 300 11.56 -36.13 -2.78
C SER A 300 10.78 -36.61 -4.01
N VAL A 301 9.94 -37.64 -3.85
CA VAL A 301 9.00 -38.04 -4.91
C VAL A 301 7.83 -37.07 -4.98
N PRO A 302 7.16 -36.95 -6.16
CA PRO A 302 5.90 -36.23 -6.24
C PRO A 302 4.86 -36.84 -5.30
N VAL A 303 4.13 -36.01 -4.57
CA VAL A 303 3.03 -36.45 -3.70
C VAL A 303 1.72 -35.96 -4.29
N THR A 304 0.74 -36.85 -4.44
CA THR A 304 -0.57 -36.53 -5.01
C THR A 304 -1.70 -37.01 -4.11
N GLY A 305 -2.89 -36.41 -4.19
CA GLY A 305 -4.04 -36.87 -3.41
C GLY A 305 -5.24 -35.91 -3.44
N LEU A 306 -6.45 -36.44 -3.28
CA LEU A 306 -7.69 -35.64 -3.38
C LEU A 306 -8.25 -35.14 -2.04
N ALA A 307 -7.88 -35.77 -0.92
CA ALA A 307 -8.53 -35.59 0.38
C ALA A 307 -7.81 -34.62 1.34
N GLY A 308 -6.77 -33.92 0.87
CA GLY A 308 -5.95 -33.05 1.70
C GLY A 308 -4.87 -33.84 2.44
N TRP A 309 -4.12 -33.16 3.31
CA TRP A 309 -3.08 -33.79 4.11
C TRP A 309 -2.99 -33.19 5.51
N LYS A 310 -2.62 -34.02 6.47
CA LYS A 310 -2.33 -33.61 7.85
C LYS A 310 -0.90 -33.96 8.23
N LYS A 311 -0.14 -33.00 8.73
CA LYS A 311 1.17 -33.24 9.37
C LYS A 311 1.05 -33.16 10.89
N SER A 312 1.62 -34.15 11.56
CA SER A 312 1.75 -34.22 13.03
C SER A 312 3.16 -34.63 13.45
N GLY A 313 3.45 -34.58 14.75
CA GLY A 313 4.74 -34.92 15.33
C GLY A 313 5.76 -33.79 15.26
N ALA A 314 6.69 -33.77 16.21
CA ALA A 314 7.63 -32.66 16.42
C ALA A 314 8.72 -32.52 15.34
N GLY A 315 8.94 -33.55 14.52
CA GLY A 315 9.96 -33.59 13.47
C GLY A 315 9.68 -32.66 12.29
N THR A 316 10.75 -32.35 11.54
CA THR A 316 10.66 -31.62 10.27
C THR A 316 10.45 -32.58 9.11
N LEU A 317 9.43 -32.34 8.29
CA LEU A 317 9.23 -33.03 7.02
C LEU A 317 9.74 -32.14 5.88
N THR A 318 10.84 -32.53 5.25
CA THR A 318 11.40 -31.83 4.08
C THR A 318 10.80 -32.36 2.79
N LEU A 319 10.27 -31.48 1.95
CA LEU A 319 9.63 -31.81 0.68
C LEU A 319 10.42 -31.16 -0.47
N THR A 320 10.84 -31.98 -1.44
CA THR A 320 11.56 -31.48 -2.63
C THR A 320 10.88 -31.81 -3.96
N GLY A 321 9.92 -32.75 -3.98
CA GLY A 321 9.12 -33.05 -5.17
C GLY A 321 7.83 -32.22 -5.24
N GLU A 322 7.20 -32.17 -6.41
CA GLU A 322 5.89 -31.53 -6.60
C GLU A 322 4.81 -32.13 -5.68
N GLN A 323 4.02 -31.28 -5.03
CA GLN A 323 2.93 -31.64 -4.12
C GLN A 323 1.57 -31.30 -4.74
N SER A 324 1.02 -32.20 -5.55
CA SER A 324 -0.30 -32.03 -6.16
C SER A 324 -1.42 -32.60 -5.28
N VAL A 325 -1.69 -31.93 -4.15
CA VAL A 325 -2.74 -32.32 -3.19
C VAL A 325 -3.87 -31.27 -3.20
N SER A 326 -5.10 -31.68 -3.52
CA SER A 326 -6.20 -30.75 -3.79
C SER A 326 -7.15 -30.47 -2.61
N GLY A 327 -6.99 -31.14 -1.46
CA GLY A 327 -7.81 -30.92 -0.26
C GLY A 327 -7.15 -29.98 0.78
N PRO A 328 -7.82 -29.69 1.92
CA PRO A 328 -7.28 -28.80 2.94
C PRO A 328 -5.98 -29.31 3.55
N GLY A 329 -5.07 -28.39 3.85
CA GLY A 329 -3.81 -28.66 4.54
C GLY A 329 -3.92 -28.37 6.03
N LEU A 330 -3.48 -29.30 6.86
CA LEU A 330 -3.41 -29.13 8.31
C LEU A 330 -2.01 -29.46 8.83
N LEU A 331 -1.28 -28.46 9.30
CA LEU A 331 0.01 -28.64 9.96
C LEU A 331 -0.16 -28.42 11.46
N ASN A 332 -0.36 -29.50 12.20
CA ASN A 332 -0.63 -29.41 13.63
C ASN A 332 0.64 -29.25 14.47
N GLU A 333 1.72 -29.93 14.11
CA GLU A 333 2.94 -29.94 14.93
C GLU A 333 4.21 -30.10 14.08
N GLY A 334 5.31 -29.57 14.60
CA GLY A 334 6.64 -29.65 14.00
C GLY A 334 6.78 -28.70 12.82
N ALA A 335 7.56 -29.09 11.82
CA ALA A 335 7.80 -28.25 10.66
C ALA A 335 7.59 -28.98 9.33
N VAL A 336 7.20 -28.21 8.31
CA VAL A 336 7.29 -28.62 6.90
C VAL A 336 8.24 -27.67 6.20
N HIS A 337 9.19 -28.21 5.44
CA HIS A 337 10.23 -27.44 4.77
C HIS A 337 10.26 -27.76 3.28
N TYR A 338 9.83 -26.83 2.45
CA TYR A 338 9.88 -26.91 0.99
C TYR A 338 11.24 -26.42 0.49
N VAL A 339 11.91 -27.22 -0.32
CA VAL A 339 13.26 -26.95 -0.85
C VAL A 339 13.34 -27.32 -2.33
N GLY A 340 14.22 -26.68 -3.09
CA GLY A 340 14.46 -27.00 -4.50
C GLY A 340 13.41 -26.35 -5.38
N ASP A 341 12.68 -27.14 -6.16
CA ASP A 341 11.61 -26.70 -7.05
C ASP A 341 10.22 -27.21 -6.61
N ALA A 342 10.11 -27.72 -5.37
CA ALA A 342 8.85 -28.17 -4.80
C ALA A 342 7.74 -27.12 -4.93
N SER A 343 6.66 -27.50 -5.59
CA SER A 343 5.45 -26.69 -5.81
C SER A 343 4.24 -27.38 -5.18
N SER A 344 3.13 -26.66 -5.05
CA SER A 344 1.84 -27.25 -4.72
C SER A 344 0.69 -26.64 -5.51
N ASN A 345 -0.18 -27.50 -6.04
CA ASN A 345 -1.43 -27.12 -6.70
C ASN A 345 -2.61 -27.41 -5.76
N GLY A 346 -2.85 -26.55 -4.78
CA GLY A 346 -3.82 -26.78 -3.69
C GLY A 346 -5.14 -26.00 -3.82
N ASN A 347 -6.27 -26.73 -3.77
CA ASN A 347 -7.63 -26.17 -3.85
C ASN A 347 -8.31 -25.96 -2.47
N GLY A 348 -7.56 -25.64 -1.40
CA GLY A 348 -8.13 -25.57 -0.05
C GLY A 348 -7.46 -24.62 0.93
N ASN A 349 -8.02 -24.59 2.15
CA ASN A 349 -7.48 -23.84 3.29
C ASN A 349 -6.20 -24.48 3.83
N LEU A 350 -5.32 -23.67 4.42
CA LEU A 350 -4.20 -24.12 5.22
C LEU A 350 -4.37 -23.65 6.67
N ARG A 351 -4.27 -24.56 7.65
CA ARG A 351 -4.22 -24.21 9.07
C ARG A 351 -2.92 -24.72 9.70
N LEU A 352 -2.24 -23.83 10.43
CA LEU A 352 -1.04 -24.16 11.20
C LEU A 352 -1.36 -24.05 12.70
N ALA A 353 -1.08 -25.11 13.45
CA ALA A 353 -1.33 -25.22 14.89
C ALA A 353 -2.81 -24.96 15.26
N ASP A 354 -3.73 -25.75 14.70
CA ASP A 354 -5.19 -25.63 14.90
C ASP A 354 -5.65 -26.15 16.28
N GLY A 355 -4.87 -27.02 16.90
CA GLY A 355 -5.15 -27.54 18.24
C GLY A 355 -4.57 -26.66 19.37
N GLN A 356 -5.12 -26.84 20.56
CA GLN A 356 -4.70 -26.17 21.80
C GLN A 356 -3.21 -26.40 22.09
N GLY A 357 -2.47 -25.32 22.37
CA GLY A 357 -1.06 -25.36 22.77
C GLY A 357 -0.08 -25.90 21.71
N LEU A 358 -0.54 -26.11 20.48
CA LEU A 358 0.29 -26.70 19.42
C LEU A 358 1.30 -25.70 18.84
N ARG A 359 2.38 -26.22 18.26
CA ARG A 359 3.48 -25.43 17.67
C ARG A 359 3.83 -25.93 16.27
N ALA A 360 3.72 -25.07 15.27
CA ALA A 360 3.90 -25.41 13.87
C ALA A 360 4.74 -24.40 13.09
N SER A 361 5.52 -24.85 12.10
CA SER A 361 6.25 -23.95 11.19
C SER A 361 6.26 -24.46 9.75
N LEU A 362 6.01 -23.58 8.79
CA LEU A 362 6.24 -23.84 7.37
C LEU A 362 7.41 -23.00 6.89
N ARG A 363 8.38 -23.63 6.22
CA ARG A 363 9.53 -22.97 5.62
C ARG A 363 9.51 -23.15 4.11
N MET A 364 9.59 -22.06 3.37
CA MET A 364 9.62 -22.00 1.91
C MET A 364 10.97 -21.49 1.43
N GLU A 365 11.80 -22.43 0.99
CA GLU A 365 13.12 -22.24 0.34
C GLU A 365 13.15 -22.89 -1.04
N SER A 366 11.97 -23.15 -1.60
CA SER A 366 11.80 -23.64 -2.95
C SER A 366 11.60 -22.47 -3.90
N THR A 367 12.07 -22.58 -5.14
CA THR A 367 11.75 -21.65 -6.23
C THR A 367 10.35 -21.88 -6.81
N GLY A 368 9.67 -22.94 -6.39
CA GLY A 368 8.32 -23.30 -6.83
C GLY A 368 7.22 -22.40 -6.28
N THR A 369 5.98 -22.72 -6.66
CA THR A 369 4.77 -22.02 -6.23
C THR A 369 3.98 -22.88 -5.25
N LEU A 370 3.57 -22.32 -4.10
CA LEU A 370 2.57 -22.92 -3.22
C LEU A 370 1.25 -22.19 -3.38
N ASP A 371 0.28 -22.83 -4.03
CA ASP A 371 -1.07 -22.31 -4.19
C ASP A 371 -2.01 -22.81 -3.08
N PHE A 372 -2.62 -21.87 -2.34
CA PHE A 372 -3.69 -22.12 -1.39
C PHE A 372 -4.95 -21.39 -1.85
N SER A 373 -5.90 -22.11 -2.47
CA SER A 373 -7.16 -21.52 -2.95
C SER A 373 -8.18 -21.18 -1.84
N GLY A 374 -7.74 -21.02 -0.59
CA GLY A 374 -8.58 -20.76 0.58
C GLY A 374 -7.89 -19.83 1.58
N SER A 375 -8.47 -19.71 2.78
CA SER A 375 -7.82 -19.00 3.89
C SER A 375 -6.55 -19.73 4.36
N VAL A 376 -5.52 -18.97 4.70
CA VAL A 376 -4.34 -19.46 5.43
C VAL A 376 -4.39 -18.89 6.84
N ARG A 377 -4.45 -19.75 7.86
CA ARG A 377 -4.59 -19.35 9.27
C ARG A 377 -3.41 -19.84 10.09
N LEU A 378 -2.75 -18.91 10.77
CA LEU A 378 -1.63 -19.19 11.65
C LEU A 378 -2.06 -19.07 13.11
N ALA A 379 -1.95 -20.18 13.84
CA ALA A 379 -2.30 -20.34 15.24
C ALA A 379 -3.79 -20.12 15.57
N PRO A 380 -4.73 -20.88 14.96
CA PRO A 380 -6.13 -20.83 15.32
C PRO A 380 -6.54 -21.50 16.63
N GLY A 381 -5.71 -22.38 17.20
CA GLY A 381 -5.97 -22.98 18.51
C GLY A 381 -5.55 -22.08 19.68
N ASP A 382 -6.17 -22.21 20.87
CA ASP A 382 -5.77 -21.39 22.02
C ASP A 382 -4.38 -21.77 22.53
N GLY A 383 -3.60 -20.77 22.95
CA GLY A 383 -2.20 -20.93 23.35
C GLY A 383 -1.28 -21.51 22.26
N SER A 384 -1.76 -21.65 21.02
CA SER A 384 -0.99 -22.22 19.91
C SER A 384 -0.02 -21.19 19.32
N ALA A 385 1.02 -21.68 18.65
CA ALA A 385 1.98 -20.83 17.95
C ALA A 385 2.32 -21.37 16.56
N ALA A 386 2.28 -20.50 15.56
CA ALA A 386 2.54 -20.86 14.17
C ALA A 386 3.43 -19.84 13.48
N SER A 387 4.26 -20.32 12.55
CA SER A 387 5.09 -19.43 11.70
C SER A 387 5.13 -19.87 10.25
N ILE A 388 5.25 -18.91 9.33
CA ILE A 388 5.70 -19.12 7.96
C ILE A 388 7.00 -18.35 7.74
N HIS A 389 8.01 -19.00 7.18
CA HIS A 389 9.28 -18.39 6.77
C HIS A 389 9.44 -18.56 5.26
N GLN A 390 9.37 -17.47 4.50
CA GLN A 390 9.54 -17.47 3.05
C GLN A 390 10.82 -16.72 2.68
N SER A 391 11.74 -17.40 2.00
CA SER A 391 12.96 -16.78 1.47
C SER A 391 13.09 -16.91 -0.04
N ASP A 392 12.25 -17.70 -0.70
CA ASP A 392 12.21 -17.84 -2.16
C ASP A 392 10.80 -18.25 -2.64
N GLY A 393 10.64 -18.38 -3.96
CA GLY A 393 9.45 -18.91 -4.62
C GLY A 393 8.23 -18.02 -4.48
N VAL A 394 7.05 -18.60 -4.74
CA VAL A 394 5.77 -17.90 -4.71
C VAL A 394 4.82 -18.58 -3.73
N ILE A 395 4.18 -17.81 -2.85
CA ILE A 395 3.05 -18.27 -2.05
C ILE A 395 1.82 -17.47 -2.46
N ASN A 396 0.78 -18.17 -2.93
CA ASN A 396 -0.49 -17.58 -3.31
C ASN A 396 -1.56 -17.97 -2.28
N VAL A 397 -2.29 -16.98 -1.78
CA VAL A 397 -3.37 -17.16 -0.80
C VAL A 397 -4.69 -16.65 -1.38
N GLY A 398 -5.74 -17.45 -1.23
CA GLY A 398 -7.12 -17.11 -1.57
C GLY A 398 -7.66 -17.84 -2.80
N GLY A 399 -8.98 -18.10 -2.78
CA GLY A 399 -9.75 -18.63 -3.91
C GLY A 399 -10.99 -17.78 -4.17
N PRO A 400 -11.95 -18.21 -5.00
CA PRO A 400 -12.93 -17.34 -5.68
C PRO A 400 -13.83 -16.47 -4.77
N GLY A 401 -13.80 -16.69 -3.45
CA GLY A 401 -14.46 -15.86 -2.44
C GLY A 401 -13.58 -14.79 -1.78
N VAL A 402 -14.03 -14.30 -0.63
CA VAL A 402 -13.29 -13.38 0.22
C VAL A 402 -12.56 -14.18 1.31
N GLU A 403 -11.28 -14.44 1.09
CA GLU A 403 -10.42 -15.17 2.02
C GLU A 403 -9.33 -14.25 2.60
N TYR A 404 -8.64 -14.75 3.63
CA TYR A 404 -7.55 -14.01 4.28
C TYR A 404 -6.36 -14.90 4.59
N LEU A 405 -5.16 -14.33 4.48
CA LEU A 405 -4.03 -14.72 5.32
C LEU A 405 -4.23 -14.12 6.71
N GLU A 406 -4.46 -14.95 7.71
CA GLU A 406 -4.67 -14.52 9.10
C GLU A 406 -3.50 -14.96 9.98
N ILE A 407 -2.81 -13.99 10.54
CA ILE A 407 -1.61 -14.16 11.35
C ILE A 407 -1.98 -13.92 12.81
N GLY A 408 -2.01 -14.98 13.61
CA GLY A 408 -2.38 -14.94 15.03
C GLY A 408 -3.87 -15.12 15.31
N GLY A 409 -4.62 -15.66 14.32
CA GLY A 409 -6.09 -15.70 14.30
C GLY A 409 -6.69 -16.89 15.02
N GLY A 410 -7.26 -16.69 16.22
CA GLY A 410 -8.06 -17.68 16.95
C GLY A 410 -9.50 -17.86 16.44
N ILE A 411 -10.16 -18.95 16.83
CA ILE A 411 -11.62 -19.12 16.72
C ILE A 411 -12.24 -18.57 18.01
N ALA A 412 -12.63 -17.29 18.04
CA ALA A 412 -13.59 -16.65 18.97
C ALA A 412 -13.44 -16.78 20.52
N THR A 413 -12.50 -17.54 21.10
CA THR A 413 -12.33 -17.65 22.58
C THR A 413 -10.87 -17.76 23.08
N ALA A 414 -9.88 -17.55 22.22
CA ALA A 414 -8.50 -18.01 22.42
C ALA A 414 -7.55 -17.00 23.10
N SER A 415 -7.30 -17.09 24.40
CA SER A 415 -6.23 -16.28 25.03
C SER A 415 -4.84 -16.83 24.64
N GLY A 416 -3.95 -15.98 24.11
CA GLY A 416 -2.51 -16.28 23.99
C GLY A 416 -2.05 -16.99 22.70
N SER A 417 -2.87 -17.06 21.64
CA SER A 417 -2.41 -17.53 20.32
C SER A 417 -1.40 -16.56 19.68
N TYR A 418 -0.42 -17.10 18.96
CA TYR A 418 0.63 -16.32 18.29
C TYR A 418 0.91 -16.81 16.86
N GLY A 419 0.73 -15.94 15.88
CA GLY A 419 1.13 -16.19 14.49
C GLY A 419 2.29 -15.31 14.06
N ALA A 420 3.17 -15.86 13.24
CA ALA A 420 4.26 -15.12 12.61
C ALA A 420 4.38 -15.39 11.11
N TYR A 421 4.74 -14.36 10.35
CA TYR A 421 5.14 -14.52 8.96
C TYR A 421 6.42 -13.72 8.71
N HIS A 422 7.46 -14.37 8.22
CA HIS A 422 8.71 -13.72 7.82
C HIS A 422 8.91 -13.85 6.30
N LEU A 423 8.81 -12.72 5.59
CA LEU A 423 9.10 -12.62 4.16
C LEU A 423 10.51 -12.02 3.95
N ASN A 424 11.47 -12.87 3.64
CA ASN A 424 12.86 -12.47 3.39
C ASN A 424 13.23 -12.47 1.89
N GLY A 425 12.45 -13.16 1.07
CA GLY A 425 12.62 -13.26 -0.37
C GLY A 425 11.41 -13.94 -1.02
N GLY A 426 11.40 -14.08 -2.34
CA GLY A 426 10.24 -14.59 -3.07
C GLY A 426 9.08 -13.60 -3.17
N THR A 427 7.89 -14.12 -3.50
CA THR A 427 6.64 -13.36 -3.66
C THR A 427 5.52 -13.96 -2.82
N LEU A 428 4.81 -13.13 -2.06
CA LEU A 428 3.56 -13.45 -1.37
C LEU A 428 2.42 -12.70 -2.06
N ASN A 429 1.46 -13.43 -2.64
CA ASN A 429 0.25 -12.85 -3.22
C ASN A 429 -0.97 -13.21 -2.36
N THR A 430 -1.79 -12.22 -1.99
CA THR A 430 -3.17 -12.47 -1.56
C THR A 430 -4.07 -12.15 -2.75
N GLY A 431 -4.95 -13.07 -3.15
CA GLY A 431 -5.76 -12.96 -4.37
C GLY A 431 -5.40 -13.93 -5.51
N GLY A 432 -4.63 -14.98 -5.24
CA GLY A 432 -4.37 -16.06 -6.21
C GLY A 432 -5.69 -16.59 -6.82
N GLY A 433 -5.65 -17.01 -8.10
CA GLY A 433 -6.82 -17.60 -8.77
C GLY A 433 -7.98 -16.63 -9.12
N GLY A 434 -7.75 -15.31 -9.14
CA GLY A 434 -8.77 -14.31 -9.54
C GLY A 434 -9.58 -13.73 -8.37
N SER A 435 -9.03 -13.74 -7.16
CA SER A 435 -9.74 -13.53 -5.90
C SER A 435 -9.49 -12.15 -5.28
N VAL A 436 -10.39 -11.65 -4.42
CA VAL A 436 -10.23 -10.37 -3.66
C VAL A 436 -9.86 -10.62 -2.18
N SER A 437 -8.81 -11.40 -1.97
CA SER A 437 -8.34 -11.82 -0.64
C SER A 437 -7.33 -10.84 -0.04
N GLY A 438 -7.25 -10.76 1.29
CA GLY A 438 -6.40 -9.79 2.01
C GLY A 438 -5.50 -10.43 3.06
N MET A 439 -4.84 -9.60 3.86
CA MET A 439 -4.01 -10.04 4.98
C MET A 439 -4.48 -9.39 6.28
N ARG A 440 -4.46 -10.16 7.37
CA ARG A 440 -4.75 -9.70 8.73
C ARG A 440 -3.64 -10.10 9.69
N VAL A 441 -3.10 -9.14 10.41
CA VAL A 441 -2.03 -9.33 11.39
C VAL A 441 -2.58 -9.05 12.78
N GLY A 442 -2.56 -10.02 13.69
CA GLY A 442 -3.09 -9.87 15.04
C GLY A 442 -4.62 -9.78 15.08
N ASN A 443 -5.28 -10.65 14.31
CA ASN A 443 -6.73 -10.80 14.35
C ASN A 443 -7.11 -11.67 15.55
N GLU A 444 -7.89 -11.22 16.53
CA GLU A 444 -8.28 -12.01 17.72
C GLU A 444 -7.14 -12.58 18.61
N GLY A 445 -5.87 -12.38 18.27
CA GLY A 445 -4.69 -12.85 19.00
C GLY A 445 -3.46 -12.01 18.73
N LEU A 446 -2.26 -12.60 18.87
CA LEU A 446 -0.98 -11.92 18.64
C LEU A 446 -0.42 -12.23 17.25
N GLY A 447 -0.15 -11.21 16.45
CA GLY A 447 0.39 -11.39 15.10
C GLY A 447 1.65 -10.59 14.84
N ALA A 448 2.66 -11.24 14.25
CA ALA A 448 3.88 -10.58 13.77
C ALA A 448 4.08 -10.83 12.28
N PHE A 449 4.14 -9.77 11.48
CA PHE A 449 4.59 -9.83 10.09
C PHE A 449 5.91 -9.08 9.97
N VAL A 450 6.94 -9.72 9.44
CA VAL A 450 8.25 -9.12 9.21
C VAL A 450 8.63 -9.33 7.75
N GLN A 451 8.91 -8.24 7.04
CA GLN A 451 9.43 -8.29 5.68
C GLN A 451 10.83 -7.71 5.65
N THR A 452 11.83 -8.52 5.33
CA THR A 452 13.23 -8.08 5.15
C THR A 452 13.66 -8.07 3.68
N GLY A 453 12.84 -8.62 2.78
CA GLY A 453 13.04 -8.66 1.34
C GLY A 453 11.79 -9.16 0.62
N GLY A 454 11.92 -9.56 -0.65
CA GLY A 454 10.81 -10.11 -1.43
C GLY A 454 9.68 -9.12 -1.77
N LEU A 455 8.60 -9.65 -2.33
CA LEU A 455 7.42 -8.91 -2.79
C LEU A 455 6.16 -9.34 -2.04
N LEU A 456 5.41 -8.40 -1.48
CA LEU A 456 4.04 -8.61 -1.01
C LEU A 456 3.06 -7.92 -1.97
N ASN A 457 2.18 -8.69 -2.60
CA ASN A 457 1.08 -8.16 -3.40
C ASN A 457 -0.26 -8.52 -2.74
N SER A 458 -0.92 -7.54 -2.14
CA SER A 458 -2.22 -7.76 -1.51
C SER A 458 -3.37 -7.34 -2.42
N ALA A 459 -4.22 -8.27 -2.86
CA ALA A 459 -5.39 -7.95 -3.69
C ALA A 459 -6.51 -7.23 -2.90
N ARG A 460 -6.43 -7.22 -1.57
CA ARG A 460 -7.38 -6.57 -0.67
C ARG A 460 -6.69 -5.88 0.50
N TRP A 461 -7.46 -5.43 1.49
CA TRP A 461 -6.96 -4.77 2.70
C TRP A 461 -5.83 -5.56 3.36
N VAL A 462 -4.84 -4.81 3.86
CA VAL A 462 -3.90 -5.30 4.87
C VAL A 462 -4.30 -4.67 6.19
N ALA A 463 -4.90 -5.45 7.08
CA ALA A 463 -5.34 -4.98 8.39
C ALA A 463 -4.36 -5.42 9.48
N ILE A 464 -3.97 -4.49 10.36
CA ILE A 464 -3.01 -4.72 11.44
C ILE A 464 -3.69 -4.36 12.75
N GLY A 465 -3.84 -5.34 13.64
CA GLY A 465 -4.70 -5.27 14.82
C GLY A 465 -6.18 -5.26 14.43
N GLY A 466 -6.85 -6.42 14.45
CA GLY A 466 -8.22 -6.57 13.95
C GLY A 466 -9.11 -7.54 14.75
N PHE A 467 -10.44 -7.49 14.45
CA PHE A 467 -11.61 -8.33 14.84
C PHE A 467 -11.67 -8.99 16.24
N GLY A 468 -12.85 -8.99 16.87
CA GLY A 468 -13.20 -9.85 18.02
C GLY A 468 -13.45 -9.12 19.35
N GLY A 469 -14.20 -9.73 20.27
CA GLY A 469 -14.46 -9.22 21.62
C GLY A 469 -13.23 -9.16 22.55
N PHE A 470 -12.05 -9.53 22.05
CA PHE A 470 -10.77 -9.57 22.76
C PHE A 470 -9.70 -8.76 22.02
N LYS A 471 -8.72 -8.24 22.76
CA LYS A 471 -7.72 -7.22 22.35
C LYS A 471 -6.69 -7.74 21.32
N GLY A 472 -7.08 -7.91 20.05
CA GLY A 472 -6.15 -8.31 18.97
C GLY A 472 -4.96 -7.33 18.85
N GLU A 473 -3.74 -7.87 18.78
CA GLU A 473 -2.49 -7.10 18.74
C GLU A 473 -1.63 -7.54 17.56
N GLY A 474 -1.45 -6.65 16.59
CA GLY A 474 -0.71 -6.90 15.37
C GLY A 474 0.47 -5.96 15.18
N VAL A 475 1.62 -6.51 14.81
CA VAL A 475 2.81 -5.73 14.43
C VAL A 475 3.26 -6.16 13.03
N ALA A 476 3.27 -5.23 12.08
CA ALA A 476 3.80 -5.45 10.74
C ALA A 476 5.02 -4.54 10.51
N SER A 477 6.17 -5.13 10.22
CA SER A 477 7.44 -4.41 10.04
C SER A 477 8.02 -4.65 8.66
N PHE A 478 8.14 -3.58 7.89
CA PHE A 478 8.68 -3.55 6.53
C PHE A 478 10.11 -3.01 6.59
N LEU A 479 11.09 -3.92 6.69
CA LEU A 479 12.52 -3.64 6.82
C LEU A 479 13.27 -3.80 5.48
N GLY A 480 12.65 -4.37 4.45
CA GLY A 480 13.17 -4.43 3.08
C GLY A 480 12.10 -4.93 2.10
N GLY A 481 12.43 -4.96 0.80
CA GLY A 481 11.53 -5.42 -0.25
C GLY A 481 10.43 -4.41 -0.62
N GLU A 482 9.42 -4.89 -1.34
CA GLU A 482 8.26 -4.10 -1.77
C GLU A 482 6.96 -4.70 -1.25
N ALA A 483 6.02 -3.84 -0.84
CA ALA A 483 4.69 -4.23 -0.42
C ALA A 483 3.65 -3.32 -1.06
N THR A 484 2.72 -3.91 -1.81
CA THR A 484 1.67 -3.17 -2.53
C THR A 484 0.30 -3.70 -2.14
N VAL A 485 -0.64 -2.77 -1.94
CA VAL A 485 -2.07 -3.09 -1.84
C VAL A 485 -2.78 -2.63 -3.11
N ALA A 486 -3.68 -3.47 -3.63
CA ALA A 486 -4.46 -3.15 -4.82
C ALA A 486 -5.20 -1.81 -4.67
N PRO A 487 -5.28 -0.95 -5.71
CA PRO A 487 -5.75 0.44 -5.59
C PRO A 487 -7.17 0.61 -5.00
N GLY A 488 -8.04 -0.39 -5.12
CA GLY A 488 -9.38 -0.39 -4.50
C GLY A 488 -9.38 -0.56 -2.97
N PHE A 489 -8.23 -0.87 -2.37
CA PHE A 489 -8.06 -1.18 -0.96
C PHE A 489 -6.82 -0.50 -0.38
N ARG A 490 -6.63 -0.57 0.94
CA ARG A 490 -5.55 0.13 1.65
C ARG A 490 -5.04 -0.64 2.87
N PHE A 491 -3.99 -0.13 3.48
CA PHE A 491 -3.58 -0.51 4.83
C PHE A 491 -4.55 0.07 5.87
N LEU A 492 -4.88 -0.74 6.87
CA LEU A 492 -5.67 -0.40 8.05
C LEU A 492 -4.84 -0.71 9.29
N ILE A 493 -4.52 0.30 10.10
CA ILE A 493 -3.75 0.14 11.33
C ILE A 493 -4.68 0.40 12.51
N GLY A 494 -4.87 -0.58 13.41
CA GLY A 494 -5.90 -0.52 14.45
C GLY A 494 -7.30 -0.53 13.84
N ASP A 495 -7.65 -1.62 13.16
CA ASP A 495 -8.84 -1.73 12.29
C ASP A 495 -10.17 -1.78 13.06
N ARG A 496 -10.21 -2.09 14.37
CA ARG A 496 -11.48 -2.15 15.14
C ARG A 496 -11.33 -1.79 16.62
N ALA A 497 -12.45 -1.62 17.32
CA ALA A 497 -12.52 -1.36 18.76
C ALA A 497 -11.60 -2.25 19.58
N PHE A 498 -10.85 -1.64 20.52
CA PHE A 498 -9.95 -2.31 21.47
C PHE A 498 -8.78 -3.10 20.86
N SER A 499 -8.58 -3.03 19.54
CA SER A 499 -7.41 -3.60 18.86
C SER A 499 -6.18 -2.67 18.98
N SER A 500 -5.00 -3.26 18.83
CA SER A 500 -3.73 -2.53 18.76
C SER A 500 -2.99 -2.93 17.49
N GLY A 501 -2.74 -1.97 16.61
CA GLY A 501 -1.99 -2.17 15.37
C GLY A 501 -0.75 -1.28 15.31
N THR A 502 0.39 -1.87 14.94
CA THR A 502 1.63 -1.13 14.70
C THR A 502 2.17 -1.47 13.32
N LEU A 503 2.38 -0.45 12.48
CA LEU A 503 3.13 -0.57 11.23
C LEU A 503 4.48 0.13 11.39
N ASN A 504 5.56 -0.59 11.12
CA ASN A 504 6.92 -0.02 11.08
C ASN A 504 7.45 -0.05 9.65
N LEU A 505 7.89 1.10 9.15
CA LEU A 505 8.66 1.23 7.92
C LEU A 505 10.11 1.53 8.30
N GLY A 506 10.96 0.52 8.12
CA GLY A 506 12.30 0.49 8.67
C GLY A 506 12.34 0.47 10.21
N SER A 507 13.56 0.49 10.74
CA SER A 507 13.87 0.67 12.16
C SER A 507 15.00 1.70 12.31
N GLN A 508 15.31 2.13 13.53
CA GLN A 508 16.49 2.96 13.76
C GLN A 508 17.81 2.25 13.39
N ALA A 509 17.82 0.92 13.36
CA ALA A 509 18.98 0.14 12.94
C ALA A 509 19.15 0.07 11.41
N GLY A 510 18.17 0.58 10.65
CA GLY A 510 18.13 0.48 9.20
C GLY A 510 16.91 -0.29 8.70
N GLY A 511 16.96 -0.54 7.39
CA GLY A 511 15.91 -1.21 6.62
C GLY A 511 15.28 -0.26 5.61
N SER A 512 15.21 -0.68 4.35
CA SER A 512 14.70 0.15 3.25
C SER A 512 13.69 -0.65 2.44
N ALA A 513 12.43 -0.56 2.84
CA ALA A 513 11.30 -1.10 2.08
C ALA A 513 10.55 0.00 1.32
N THR A 514 9.85 -0.39 0.27
CA THR A 514 8.84 0.45 -0.38
C THR A 514 7.46 -0.11 -0.08
N VAL A 515 6.60 0.68 0.56
CA VAL A 515 5.20 0.34 0.84
C VAL A 515 4.30 1.25 0.01
N THR A 516 3.40 0.66 -0.78
CA THR A 516 2.57 1.39 -1.75
C THR A 516 1.08 1.17 -1.47
N THR A 517 0.34 2.28 -1.31
CA THR A 517 -1.12 2.30 -1.18
C THR A 517 -1.71 3.43 -2.04
N LEU A 518 -2.22 3.07 -3.21
CA LEU A 518 -2.71 4.04 -4.21
C LEU A 518 -4.22 4.31 -4.12
N ASN A 519 -4.86 3.86 -3.05
CA ASN A 519 -6.26 4.19 -2.81
C ASN A 519 -6.44 5.70 -2.62
N ALA A 520 -7.47 6.28 -3.24
CA ALA A 520 -7.78 7.71 -3.11
C ALA A 520 -8.12 8.11 -1.65
N ALA A 521 -8.63 7.17 -0.85
CA ALA A 521 -8.83 7.36 0.58
C ALA A 521 -7.57 7.03 1.41
N GLY A 522 -6.41 6.87 0.78
CA GLY A 522 -5.09 6.78 1.42
C GLY A 522 -4.89 5.61 2.37
N LEU A 523 -4.24 5.85 3.51
CA LEU A 523 -3.92 4.89 4.57
C LEU A 523 -4.69 5.24 5.84
N ALA A 524 -5.36 4.27 6.47
CA ALA A 524 -6.13 4.52 7.68
C ALA A 524 -5.35 4.16 8.95
N VAL A 525 -5.22 5.12 9.87
CA VAL A 525 -4.72 4.94 11.24
C VAL A 525 -5.87 5.10 12.24
N GLY A 526 -6.28 4.01 12.87
CA GLY A 526 -7.38 3.98 13.82
C GLY A 526 -8.75 3.99 13.13
N SER A 527 -9.55 2.96 13.39
CA SER A 527 -10.91 2.85 12.81
C SER A 527 -12.04 3.33 13.72
N ALA A 528 -13.23 3.39 13.10
CA ALA A 528 -14.50 3.81 13.67
C ALA A 528 -14.97 2.92 14.85
N GLY A 529 -14.64 3.33 16.08
CA GLY A 529 -15.31 2.87 17.30
C GLY A 529 -14.39 2.18 18.31
N GLY A 530 -14.52 2.53 19.59
CA GLY A 530 -13.78 1.94 20.72
C GLY A 530 -12.32 2.40 20.84
N ALA A 531 -11.70 2.12 22.00
CA ALA A 531 -10.35 2.56 22.37
C ALA A 531 -9.22 1.80 21.60
N ALA A 532 -9.30 1.76 20.27
CA ALA A 532 -8.27 1.20 19.42
C ALA A 532 -6.95 1.99 19.57
N ARG A 533 -5.82 1.33 19.29
CA ARG A 533 -4.49 1.95 19.26
C ARG A 533 -3.88 1.71 17.89
N ALA A 534 -3.42 2.78 17.25
CA ALA A 534 -2.78 2.71 15.94
C ALA A 534 -1.47 3.47 15.99
N GLU A 535 -0.37 2.80 15.66
CA GLU A 535 0.96 3.40 15.60
C GLU A 535 1.55 3.17 14.20
N LEU A 536 1.87 4.26 13.52
CA LEU A 536 2.58 4.27 12.24
C LEU A 536 3.96 4.88 12.45
N ASN A 537 4.99 4.05 12.31
CA ASN A 537 6.37 4.42 12.54
C ASN A 537 7.15 4.46 11.22
N LEU A 538 7.71 5.62 10.91
CA LEU A 538 8.33 5.93 9.63
C LEU A 538 9.82 6.27 9.85
N ASN A 539 10.66 5.24 10.02
CA ASN A 539 12.08 5.39 10.32
C ASN A 539 12.96 5.50 9.07
N GLN A 540 12.78 4.60 8.11
CA GLN A 540 13.56 4.56 6.86
C GLN A 540 12.72 3.90 5.75
N GLY A 541 13.13 4.00 4.49
CA GLY A 541 12.35 3.48 3.34
C GLY A 541 11.34 4.50 2.82
N THR A 542 10.41 4.03 1.97
CA THR A 542 9.48 4.88 1.22
C THR A 542 8.03 4.42 1.37
N LEU A 543 7.14 5.31 1.79
CA LEU A 543 5.69 5.11 1.78
C LEU A 543 5.09 5.89 0.61
N VAL A 544 4.59 5.18 -0.41
CA VAL A 544 3.94 5.77 -1.60
C VAL A 544 2.43 5.85 -1.40
N LEU A 545 1.87 7.05 -1.57
CA LEU A 545 0.48 7.36 -1.24
C LEU A 545 -0.31 7.87 -2.45
N GLY A 546 -1.47 7.26 -2.72
CA GLY A 546 -2.50 7.80 -3.64
C GLY A 546 -3.56 8.65 -2.95
N GLY A 547 -3.45 8.86 -1.64
CA GLY A 547 -4.38 9.63 -0.80
C GLY A 547 -3.84 9.77 0.63
N PRO A 548 -4.57 10.40 1.55
CA PRO A 548 -4.01 10.83 2.83
C PRO A 548 -3.81 9.70 3.84
N ILE A 549 -2.78 9.82 4.67
CA ILE A 549 -2.81 9.24 6.01
C ILE A 549 -3.93 9.95 6.79
N HIS A 550 -4.91 9.19 7.27
CA HIS A 550 -6.11 9.73 7.92
C HIS A 550 -6.59 8.83 9.05
N GLN A 551 -7.33 9.41 9.98
CA GLN A 551 -8.04 8.70 11.05
C GLN A 551 -9.49 8.46 10.64
N ALA A 552 -9.95 7.21 10.69
CA ALA A 552 -11.21 6.82 10.03
C ALA A 552 -12.49 7.07 10.84
N THR A 553 -12.42 7.39 12.15
CA THR A 553 -13.38 8.12 13.04
C THR A 553 -13.26 7.67 14.52
N GLY A 554 -13.60 8.53 15.51
CA GLY A 554 -13.72 8.17 16.94
C GLY A 554 -12.55 8.60 17.84
N THR A 555 -12.71 8.44 19.16
CA THR A 555 -11.70 8.75 20.21
C THR A 555 -10.61 7.67 20.24
N VAL A 556 -9.69 7.71 19.28
CA VAL A 556 -8.63 6.71 19.09
C VAL A 556 -7.28 7.28 19.52
N GLN A 557 -6.40 6.44 20.11
CA GLN A 557 -5.00 6.81 20.34
C GLN A 557 -4.22 6.51 19.05
N THR A 558 -4.03 7.54 18.21
CA THR A 558 -3.25 7.47 16.97
C THR A 558 -1.90 8.14 17.17
N ALA A 559 -0.84 7.48 16.69
CA ALA A 559 0.50 8.04 16.63
C ALA A 559 1.08 7.85 15.22
N VAL A 560 1.54 8.94 14.62
CA VAL A 560 2.28 8.93 13.35
C VAL A 560 3.64 9.56 13.62
N ASN A 561 4.67 8.72 13.61
CA ASN A 561 6.03 9.07 14.03
C ASN A 561 6.95 9.12 12.82
N PHE A 562 7.56 10.27 12.57
CA PHE A 562 8.54 10.48 11.50
C PHE A 562 9.95 10.52 12.07
N ASN A 563 10.81 9.62 11.59
CA ASN A 563 12.17 9.46 12.08
C ASN A 563 13.15 9.05 10.96
N GLY A 564 12.92 9.57 9.74
CA GLY A 564 13.84 9.44 8.61
C GLY A 564 13.29 8.79 7.35
N ALA A 565 12.05 8.27 7.33
CA ALA A 565 11.48 7.72 6.10
C ALA A 565 11.02 8.81 5.11
N THR A 566 10.80 8.38 3.87
CA THR A 566 10.24 9.21 2.79
C THR A 566 8.75 8.96 2.63
N LEU A 567 7.95 10.02 2.69
CA LEU A 567 6.59 10.04 2.15
C LEU A 567 6.66 10.44 0.67
N ARG A 568 6.19 9.59 -0.23
CA ARG A 568 6.22 9.84 -1.67
C ARG A 568 4.81 9.95 -2.24
N ALA A 569 4.58 10.97 -3.06
CA ALA A 569 3.33 11.11 -3.79
C ALA A 569 3.20 10.05 -4.88
N GLY A 570 2.06 9.36 -4.92
CA GLY A 570 1.68 8.39 -5.95
C GLY A 570 0.58 8.90 -6.89
N ALA A 571 0.03 10.10 -6.63
CA ALA A 571 -0.98 10.76 -7.45
C ALA A 571 -0.89 12.28 -7.30
N ASP A 572 -1.45 13.00 -8.28
CA ASP A 572 -1.53 14.46 -8.28
C ASP A 572 -2.72 14.99 -7.47
N ALA A 573 -2.61 16.22 -6.98
CA ALA A 573 -3.66 16.94 -6.25
C ALA A 573 -4.21 16.18 -5.03
N ILE A 574 -3.36 15.45 -4.31
CA ILE A 574 -3.72 14.72 -3.09
C ILE A 574 -3.25 15.43 -1.82
N SER A 575 -3.97 15.18 -0.73
CA SER A 575 -3.43 15.39 0.63
C SER A 575 -2.61 14.16 1.01
N LEU A 576 -1.36 14.34 1.45
CA LEU A 576 -0.50 13.27 1.97
C LEU A 576 -0.90 12.90 3.41
N MET A 577 -1.40 13.87 4.17
CA MET A 577 -1.83 13.68 5.55
C MET A 577 -2.93 14.67 5.89
N SER A 578 -4.07 14.13 6.35
CA SER A 578 -5.30 14.90 6.57
C SER A 578 -5.42 15.39 8.02
N PRO A 579 -6.16 16.48 8.29
CA PRO A 579 -6.33 17.04 9.63
C PRO A 579 -7.12 16.14 10.59
N SER A 580 -7.64 15.00 10.12
CA SER A 580 -8.24 13.97 10.98
C SER A 580 -7.20 13.33 11.93
N VAL A 581 -5.91 13.37 11.57
CA VAL A 581 -4.82 13.00 12.47
C VAL A 581 -4.41 14.25 13.26
N ALA A 582 -4.43 14.16 14.59
CA ALA A 582 -4.21 15.32 15.47
C ALA A 582 -2.87 16.04 15.23
N SER A 583 -1.79 15.28 15.03
CA SER A 583 -0.48 15.80 14.65
C SER A 583 0.42 14.68 14.15
N GLY A 584 1.40 15.04 13.30
CA GLY A 584 2.54 14.19 12.97
C GLY A 584 3.71 14.50 13.89
N SER A 585 4.31 13.50 14.52
CA SER A 585 5.43 13.71 15.45
C SER A 585 6.77 13.59 14.72
N ILE A 586 7.53 14.69 14.66
CA ILE A 586 8.88 14.75 14.11
C ILE A 586 9.89 14.40 15.20
N HIS A 587 10.62 13.31 14.98
CA HIS A 587 11.73 12.87 15.82
C HIS A 587 13.06 13.29 15.19
N HIS A 588 14.18 13.00 15.85
CA HIS A 588 15.53 13.42 15.43
C HIS A 588 15.88 13.08 13.98
N GLY A 589 15.37 11.97 13.44
CA GLY A 589 15.61 11.57 12.04
C GLY A 589 14.87 12.41 11.00
N GLY A 590 13.85 13.19 11.39
CA GLY A 590 13.10 14.06 10.48
C GLY A 590 12.12 13.34 9.54
N LEU A 591 11.64 14.08 8.54
CA LEU A 591 10.74 13.63 7.49
C LEU A 591 11.31 14.04 6.12
N THR A 592 11.28 13.14 5.15
CA THR A 592 11.45 13.50 3.72
C THR A 592 10.10 13.39 3.01
N VAL A 593 9.76 14.41 2.22
CA VAL A 593 8.60 14.40 1.31
C VAL A 593 9.11 14.48 -0.13
N ASP A 594 8.88 13.41 -0.88
CA ASP A 594 9.14 13.33 -2.32
C ASP A 594 7.83 13.55 -3.08
N THR A 595 7.74 14.67 -3.80
CA THR A 595 6.55 14.96 -4.61
C THR A 595 6.48 14.16 -5.90
N ALA A 596 7.57 13.52 -6.33
CA ALA A 596 7.61 12.72 -7.55
C ALA A 596 7.05 13.43 -8.81
N GLY A 597 7.14 14.76 -8.87
CA GLY A 597 6.59 15.60 -9.95
C GLY A 597 5.13 16.05 -9.76
N PHE A 598 4.47 15.65 -8.68
CA PHE A 598 3.07 15.97 -8.38
C PHE A 598 2.88 17.15 -7.43
N ASN A 599 1.72 17.79 -7.50
CA ASN A 599 1.30 18.82 -6.57
C ASN A 599 0.51 18.19 -5.43
N VAL A 600 1.00 18.33 -4.20
CA VAL A 600 0.42 17.69 -3.02
C VAL A 600 0.35 18.64 -1.84
N VAL A 601 -0.53 18.33 -0.90
CA VAL A 601 -0.75 19.11 0.32
C VAL A 601 -0.44 18.27 1.55
N LEU A 602 0.11 18.88 2.60
CA LEU A 602 0.20 18.32 3.93
C LEU A 602 -0.53 19.26 4.90
N GLU A 603 -1.71 18.81 5.34
CA GLU A 603 -2.65 19.64 6.10
C GLU A 603 -2.48 19.49 7.62
N THR A 604 -1.94 18.36 8.07
CA THR A 604 -1.69 18.08 9.48
C THR A 604 -0.51 18.88 10.02
N SER A 605 -0.62 19.37 11.26
CA SER A 605 0.51 19.98 11.96
C SER A 605 1.63 18.97 12.20
N LEU A 606 2.87 19.36 11.89
CA LEU A 606 4.07 18.56 12.14
C LEU A 606 4.80 19.12 13.37
N LEU A 607 4.69 18.42 14.49
CA LEU A 607 5.20 18.88 15.77
C LEU A 607 6.45 18.11 16.17
N ALA A 608 7.47 18.80 16.68
CA ALA A 608 8.60 18.09 17.30
C ALA A 608 8.12 17.23 18.47
N ALA A 609 8.60 16.00 18.54
CA ALA A 609 8.44 15.20 19.75
C ALA A 609 9.16 15.88 20.92
N GLU A 610 8.55 15.86 22.10
CA GLU A 610 9.07 16.53 23.28
C GLU A 610 10.38 15.89 23.80
N GLY A 611 11.27 16.72 24.34
CA GLY A 611 12.47 16.27 25.05
C GLY A 611 13.40 15.38 24.20
N SER A 612 13.96 14.35 24.84
CA SER A 612 14.84 13.37 24.21
C SER A 612 14.10 12.08 23.89
N GLY A 613 14.45 11.48 22.75
CA GLY A 613 14.06 10.13 22.37
C GLY A 613 15.21 9.13 22.55
N ILE A 614 14.89 7.84 22.45
CA ILE A 614 15.82 6.72 22.60
C ILE A 614 16.50 6.41 21.26
N TYR A 615 17.82 6.58 21.19
CA TYR A 615 18.71 6.32 20.04
C TYR A 615 19.97 5.56 20.45
N PRO A 616 19.87 4.30 20.88
CA PRO A 616 21.03 3.48 21.19
C PRO A 616 21.94 3.29 19.99
N ALA A 617 23.22 3.05 20.24
CA ALA A 617 24.20 2.76 19.21
C ALA A 617 23.74 1.59 18.32
N GLY A 618 23.77 1.78 16.99
CA GLY A 618 23.29 0.78 16.04
C GLY A 618 21.77 0.58 16.01
N GLY A 619 20.99 1.47 16.64
CA GLY A 619 19.53 1.51 16.57
C GLY A 619 18.79 0.46 17.40
N GLY A 620 19.48 -0.23 18.32
CA GLY A 620 18.86 -1.20 19.21
C GLY A 620 19.74 -1.67 20.36
N PHE A 621 19.15 -2.39 21.31
CA PHE A 621 19.84 -2.98 22.47
C PHE A 621 20.16 -4.45 22.20
N MET A 622 21.38 -4.87 22.50
CA MET A 622 21.77 -6.28 22.47
C MET A 622 21.16 -7.02 23.67
N LEU A 623 20.65 -8.24 23.44
CA LEU A 623 20.13 -9.10 24.51
C LEU A 623 21.12 -10.22 24.83
N PRO A 624 21.73 -10.25 26.04
CA PRO A 624 22.69 -11.29 26.41
C PRO A 624 22.06 -12.69 26.57
N ALA A 625 20.77 -12.73 26.96
CA ALA A 625 20.01 -13.96 27.15
C ALA A 625 18.59 -13.77 26.61
N GLY A 626 18.36 -14.12 25.35
CA GLY A 626 17.09 -13.89 24.65
C GLY A 626 16.16 -15.10 24.54
N GLY A 627 16.31 -16.09 25.41
CA GLY A 627 15.53 -17.33 25.38
C GLY A 627 15.90 -18.25 24.22
N SER A 628 15.04 -19.23 23.91
CA SER A 628 15.25 -20.18 22.81
C SER A 628 13.95 -20.78 22.28
N GLY A 629 14.02 -21.35 21.08
CA GLY A 629 12.91 -22.03 20.40
C GLY A 629 11.85 -21.08 19.84
N TYR A 630 12.14 -19.80 19.63
CA TYR A 630 11.23 -18.86 18.99
C TYR A 630 10.90 -19.30 17.57
N LEU A 631 9.60 -19.30 17.23
CA LEU A 631 9.10 -19.54 15.87
C LEU A 631 9.09 -18.24 15.04
N GLY A 632 8.99 -17.09 15.70
CA GLY A 632 9.02 -15.76 15.10
C GLY A 632 9.31 -14.68 16.14
N ALA A 633 9.36 -13.43 15.70
CA ALA A 633 9.64 -12.28 16.57
C ALA A 633 8.52 -12.07 17.61
N PRO A 634 8.80 -12.14 18.93
CA PRO A 634 7.83 -11.73 19.93
C PRO A 634 7.48 -10.24 19.81
N LEU A 635 6.28 -9.88 20.25
CA LEU A 635 5.86 -8.50 20.37
C LEU A 635 6.52 -7.89 21.61
N ILE A 636 6.94 -6.62 21.50
CA ILE A 636 7.60 -5.90 22.59
C ILE A 636 6.71 -4.76 23.06
N ARG A 637 6.46 -4.71 24.37
CA ARG A 637 5.90 -3.54 25.05
C ARG A 637 6.97 -2.90 25.92
N ILE A 638 7.07 -1.57 25.86
CA ILE A 638 8.05 -0.82 26.63
C ILE A 638 7.31 -0.08 27.76
N ALA A 639 7.78 -0.26 28.98
CA ALA A 639 7.39 0.54 30.13
C ALA A 639 8.58 1.35 30.64
N SER A 640 8.34 2.60 31.05
CA SER A 640 9.32 3.45 31.75
C SER A 640 8.92 3.60 33.21
N ASP A 641 9.90 3.77 34.10
CA ASP A 641 9.70 4.14 35.50
C ASP A 641 9.51 5.67 35.72
N SER A 642 9.49 6.44 34.64
CA SER A 642 9.45 7.91 34.63
C SER A 642 8.36 8.49 33.71
N SER A 643 8.48 9.78 33.35
CA SER A 643 7.64 10.47 32.36
C SER A 643 7.88 10.08 30.89
N GLY A 644 8.97 9.37 30.58
CA GLY A 644 9.30 8.95 29.23
C GLY A 644 8.21 8.04 28.63
N SER A 645 7.78 8.31 27.39
CA SER A 645 6.67 7.57 26.76
C SER A 645 6.74 7.52 25.23
N GLY A 646 5.96 6.63 24.62
CA GLY A 646 5.76 6.59 23.16
C GLY A 646 6.87 5.90 22.36
N ALA A 647 7.84 5.26 23.03
CA ALA A 647 8.79 4.41 22.35
C ALA A 647 8.18 3.04 22.03
N SER A 648 8.59 2.48 20.89
CA SER A 648 8.22 1.13 20.46
C SER A 648 9.43 0.43 19.86
N ALA A 649 9.38 -0.91 19.83
CA ALA A 649 10.46 -1.73 19.35
C ALA A 649 9.96 -3.07 18.81
N ILE A 650 10.82 -3.75 18.05
CA ILE A 650 10.61 -5.13 17.59
C ILE A 650 11.80 -6.01 18.00
N ALA A 651 11.55 -7.31 18.13
CA ALA A 651 12.60 -8.28 18.42
C ALA A 651 13.25 -8.79 17.12
N GLU A 652 14.57 -8.80 17.08
CA GLU A 652 15.31 -9.58 16.10
C GLU A 652 15.49 -11.01 16.64
N VAL A 653 15.08 -12.00 15.86
CA VAL A 653 15.24 -13.43 16.20
C VAL A 653 16.20 -14.07 15.22
N VAL A 654 17.28 -14.64 15.75
CA VAL A 654 18.27 -15.39 14.96
C VAL A 654 18.38 -16.79 15.55
N SER A 655 18.24 -17.81 14.71
CA SER A 655 18.30 -19.23 15.10
C SER A 655 17.42 -19.57 16.31
N GLY A 656 16.24 -18.96 16.39
CA GLY A 656 15.26 -19.22 17.46
C GLY A 656 15.57 -18.58 18.80
N SER A 657 16.50 -17.62 18.90
CA SER A 657 16.73 -16.77 20.08
C SER A 657 16.54 -15.31 19.73
N VAL A 658 16.01 -14.50 20.65
CA VAL A 658 16.04 -13.04 20.51
C VAL A 658 17.49 -12.57 20.66
N THR A 659 18.02 -11.83 19.70
CA THR A 659 19.40 -11.31 19.73
C THR A 659 19.45 -9.82 20.03
N ARG A 660 18.45 -9.07 19.54
CA ARG A 660 18.38 -7.61 19.66
C ARG A 660 16.95 -7.12 19.83
N ILE A 661 16.82 -5.99 20.53
CA ILE A 661 15.64 -5.13 20.52
C ILE A 661 15.93 -3.99 19.56
N LEU A 662 15.21 -3.90 18.45
CA LEU A 662 15.36 -2.83 17.45
C LEU A 662 14.31 -1.74 17.70
N MET A 663 14.75 -0.50 17.86
CA MET A 663 13.85 0.62 18.11
C MET A 663 13.09 0.99 16.84
N THR A 664 11.77 1.12 16.94
CA THR A 664 10.86 1.50 15.85
C THR A 664 10.15 2.82 16.12
N SER A 665 10.10 3.28 17.36
CA SER A 665 9.83 4.67 17.69
C SER A 665 10.77 5.09 18.83
N PRO A 666 11.47 6.22 18.73
CA PRO A 666 12.32 6.73 19.82
C PRO A 666 11.51 7.24 21.01
N GLY A 667 10.22 7.57 20.83
CA GLY A 667 9.38 8.18 21.85
C GLY A 667 9.86 9.57 22.29
N ARG A 668 9.45 9.99 23.49
CA ARG A 668 9.65 11.37 23.98
C ARG A 668 9.94 11.44 25.47
N SER A 669 10.57 12.56 25.86
CA SER A 669 10.80 12.97 27.25
C SER A 669 11.53 11.92 28.10
N TYR A 670 12.42 11.14 27.50
CA TYR A 670 13.31 10.23 28.21
C TYR A 670 14.54 10.97 28.77
N ALA A 671 15.08 10.48 29.88
CA ALA A 671 16.20 11.07 30.60
C ALA A 671 17.24 10.03 31.01
N VAL A 672 18.47 10.51 31.28
CA VAL A 672 19.57 9.66 31.76
C VAL A 672 19.22 9.11 33.16
N GLY A 673 19.42 7.81 33.36
CA GLY A 673 19.15 7.11 34.62
C GLY A 673 17.77 6.48 34.72
N GLU A 674 16.88 6.70 33.75
CA GLU A 674 15.56 6.06 33.69
C GLU A 674 15.66 4.57 33.33
N SER A 675 14.82 3.74 33.93
CA SER A 675 14.79 2.30 33.66
C SER A 675 13.69 1.95 32.66
N LEU A 676 14.08 1.41 31.51
CA LEU A 676 13.16 0.86 30.52
C LEU A 676 12.98 -0.63 30.76
N ASN A 677 11.73 -1.05 30.93
CA ASN A 677 11.36 -2.47 30.98
C ASN A 677 10.73 -2.89 29.65
N PHE A 678 11.42 -3.74 28.91
CA PHE A 678 10.95 -4.38 27.69
C PHE A 678 10.27 -5.69 28.05
N VAL A 679 8.96 -5.79 27.78
CA VAL A 679 8.15 -7.00 28.03
C VAL A 679 7.90 -7.70 26.71
N PHE A 680 8.24 -8.98 26.64
CA PHE A 680 8.10 -9.80 25.43
C PHE A 680 6.86 -10.68 25.53
N THR A 681 6.03 -10.68 24.50
CA THR A 681 4.80 -11.49 24.44
C THR A 681 4.70 -12.25 23.12
N GLY A 682 4.23 -13.49 23.14
CA GLY A 682 4.15 -14.33 21.95
C GLY A 682 5.52 -14.90 21.53
N GLY A 683 5.79 -14.96 20.24
CA GLY A 683 7.05 -15.48 19.67
C GLY A 683 7.11 -17.01 19.53
N GLY A 684 6.17 -17.73 20.14
CA GLY A 684 6.07 -19.19 20.06
C GLY A 684 7.28 -19.92 20.67
N ALA A 685 8.01 -19.30 21.59
CA ALA A 685 9.21 -19.85 22.20
C ALA A 685 8.95 -21.10 23.05
N THR A 686 9.92 -22.01 23.13
CA THR A 686 9.91 -23.08 24.14
C THR A 686 10.46 -22.58 25.48
N VAL A 687 11.44 -21.67 25.45
CA VAL A 687 11.99 -21.02 26.62
C VAL A 687 11.97 -19.50 26.35
N PRO A 688 10.91 -18.79 26.78
CA PRO A 688 10.79 -17.37 26.50
C PRO A 688 11.71 -16.53 27.37
N VAL A 689 12.26 -15.44 26.82
CA VAL A 689 12.58 -14.26 27.62
C VAL A 689 11.28 -13.51 27.87
N THR A 690 10.99 -13.17 29.13
CA THR A 690 9.74 -12.49 29.52
C THR A 690 9.92 -10.98 29.66
N SER A 691 11.07 -10.55 30.18
CA SER A 691 11.41 -9.14 30.29
C SER A 691 12.92 -8.89 30.24
N TYR A 692 13.30 -7.71 29.78
CA TYR A 692 14.66 -7.16 29.87
C TYR A 692 14.58 -5.73 30.38
N THR A 693 15.44 -5.35 31.33
CA THR A 693 15.50 -3.99 31.86
C THR A 693 16.81 -3.33 31.46
N HIS A 694 16.74 -2.11 30.94
CA HIS A 694 17.89 -1.28 30.57
C HIS A 694 17.80 0.07 31.26
N VAL A 695 18.90 0.53 31.85
CA VAL A 695 18.99 1.89 32.42
C VAL A 695 19.61 2.82 31.39
N LEU A 696 18.89 3.88 31.01
CA LEU A 696 19.30 4.81 29.97
C LEU A 696 20.54 5.59 30.35
N THR A 697 21.47 5.68 29.41
CA THR A 697 22.70 6.47 29.51
C THR A 697 22.65 7.66 28.55
N ASN A 698 23.60 8.58 28.65
CA ASN A 698 23.68 9.73 27.73
C ASN A 698 23.87 9.28 26.26
N SER A 699 24.55 8.16 26.01
CA SER A 699 24.73 7.63 24.65
C SER A 699 23.45 7.03 24.06
N ASP A 700 22.44 6.77 24.88
CA ASP A 700 21.16 6.21 24.43
C ASP A 700 20.15 7.29 24.03
N LEU A 701 20.48 8.58 24.18
CA LEU A 701 19.51 9.67 24.05
C LEU A 701 19.94 10.71 23.01
N LYS A 702 18.95 11.20 22.25
CA LYS A 702 19.10 12.39 21.41
C LYS A 702 17.89 13.30 21.51
N THR A 703 18.12 14.61 21.41
CA THR A 703 17.07 15.61 21.36
C THR A 703 16.22 15.43 20.10
N ASN A 704 14.90 15.29 20.29
CA ASN A 704 13.96 15.08 19.19
C ASN A 704 13.74 16.33 18.33
N SER A 705 13.79 17.53 18.93
CA SER A 705 13.50 18.79 18.24
C SER A 705 14.47 19.11 17.09
N LEU A 706 15.61 18.42 16.99
CA LEU A 706 16.58 18.61 15.91
C LEU A 706 16.18 17.92 14.59
N GLY A 707 15.09 17.15 14.56
CA GLY A 707 14.52 16.65 13.32
C GLY A 707 14.03 17.78 12.41
N GLY A 708 14.16 17.59 11.10
CA GLY A 708 13.77 18.57 10.08
C GLY A 708 12.85 18.00 9.01
N LEU A 709 12.57 18.82 8.00
CA LEU A 709 11.80 18.43 6.82
C LEU A 709 12.68 18.57 5.58
N VAL A 710 12.75 17.54 4.75
CA VAL A 710 13.37 17.59 3.42
C VAL A 710 12.28 17.49 2.37
N LYS A 711 12.21 18.46 1.47
CA LYS A 711 11.33 18.46 0.30
C LYS A 711 12.15 18.14 -0.95
N THR A 712 11.79 17.08 -1.66
CA THR A 712 12.38 16.64 -2.93
C THR A 712 11.30 16.37 -3.98
N GLY A 713 11.71 16.00 -5.20
CA GLY A 713 10.85 15.85 -6.37
C GLY A 713 10.43 17.18 -6.99
N ASP A 714 10.19 17.18 -8.30
CA ASP A 714 9.98 18.42 -9.07
C ASP A 714 8.62 19.09 -8.85
N GLY A 715 7.66 18.39 -8.24
CA GLY A 715 6.31 18.90 -7.99
C GLY A 715 6.22 19.79 -6.74
N LYS A 716 5.06 20.41 -6.51
CA LYS A 716 4.81 21.33 -5.40
C LYS A 716 4.34 20.61 -4.13
N LEU A 717 4.90 20.96 -2.98
CA LEU A 717 4.37 20.61 -1.64
C LEU A 717 3.80 21.87 -1.00
N THR A 718 2.51 21.86 -0.66
CA THR A 718 1.89 22.91 0.15
C THR A 718 1.77 22.46 1.60
N LEU A 719 2.29 23.25 2.55
CA LEU A 719 2.13 23.06 3.99
C LEU A 719 1.09 24.03 4.54
N SER A 720 0.01 23.49 5.13
CA SER A 720 -1.04 24.30 5.77
C SER A 720 -1.18 24.04 7.28
N GLY A 721 -0.59 22.97 7.80
CA GLY A 721 -0.47 22.72 9.24
C GLY A 721 0.64 23.55 9.92
N THR A 722 0.58 23.67 11.24
CA THR A 722 1.65 24.33 12.03
C THR A 722 2.89 23.43 12.10
N LEU A 723 4.09 24.02 12.00
CA LEU A 723 5.36 23.31 12.20
C LEU A 723 6.06 23.85 13.45
N SER A 724 6.59 22.95 14.31
CA SER A 724 7.24 23.35 15.58
C SER A 724 8.60 22.69 15.85
N TYR A 725 9.20 22.06 14.84
CA TYR A 725 10.53 21.46 14.95
C TYR A 725 11.65 22.49 14.72
N SER A 726 12.84 22.22 15.25
CA SER A 726 14.00 23.13 15.18
C SER A 726 15.11 22.70 14.21
N GLY A 727 15.05 21.48 13.68
CA GLY A 727 15.92 21.06 12.57
C GLY A 727 15.60 21.81 11.27
N ASP A 728 16.54 21.84 10.34
CA ASP A 728 16.40 22.58 9.08
C ASP A 728 15.22 22.07 8.24
N THR A 729 14.49 23.00 7.61
CA THR A 729 13.59 22.70 6.49
C THR A 729 14.36 22.93 5.20
N ARG A 730 14.61 21.87 4.44
CA ARG A 730 15.45 21.90 3.25
C ARG A 730 14.62 21.62 2.00
N VAL A 731 14.62 22.54 1.06
CA VAL A 731 13.98 22.38 -0.26
C VAL A 731 15.06 22.02 -1.26
N GLU A 732 15.15 20.74 -1.60
CA GLU A 732 16.16 20.20 -2.54
C GLU A 732 15.67 20.15 -3.98
N GLY A 733 14.36 20.14 -4.21
CA GLY A 733 13.76 20.10 -5.54
C GLY A 733 12.29 20.53 -5.55
N GLY A 734 11.84 20.99 -6.71
CA GLY A 734 10.48 21.51 -6.93
C GLY A 734 10.16 22.74 -6.06
N THR A 735 8.88 22.89 -5.73
CA THR A 735 8.38 24.06 -4.99
C THR A 735 7.88 23.64 -3.60
N LEU A 736 8.28 24.37 -2.56
CA LEU A 736 7.65 24.34 -1.24
C LEU A 736 6.80 25.61 -1.08
N ALA A 737 5.49 25.44 -0.86
CA ALA A 737 4.58 26.52 -0.53
C ALA A 737 4.19 26.43 0.94
N THR A 738 4.28 27.53 1.68
CA THR A 738 3.94 27.53 3.12
C THR A 738 2.92 28.61 3.43
N ASP A 739 1.71 28.17 3.82
CA ASP A 739 0.59 29.03 4.20
C ASP A 739 0.40 29.11 5.73
N GLY A 740 1.06 28.21 6.49
CA GLY A 740 1.10 28.20 7.95
C GLY A 740 2.45 28.68 8.55
N PRO A 741 2.52 28.96 9.87
CA PRO A 741 3.76 29.34 10.55
C PRO A 741 4.74 28.16 10.70
N MET A 742 6.05 28.41 10.58
CA MET A 742 7.12 27.38 10.67
C MET A 742 8.15 27.63 11.81
N GLU A 743 7.73 27.55 13.08
CA GLU A 743 8.55 28.05 14.19
C GLU A 743 9.80 27.23 14.51
N GLY A 744 10.94 27.93 14.66
CA GLY A 744 12.18 27.35 15.19
C GLY A 744 13.11 26.66 14.17
N THR A 745 12.70 26.52 12.91
CA THR A 745 13.47 25.82 11.85
C THR A 745 14.18 26.75 10.86
N THR A 746 15.47 26.56 10.55
CA THR A 746 16.11 27.29 9.43
C THR A 746 15.60 26.76 8.11
N VAL A 747 15.11 27.63 7.22
CA VAL A 747 14.66 27.24 5.87
C VAL A 747 15.81 27.42 4.88
N ARG A 748 16.18 26.36 4.16
CA ARG A 748 17.22 26.36 3.12
C ARG A 748 16.61 25.98 1.77
N VAL A 749 16.66 26.89 0.81
CA VAL A 749 16.20 26.67 -0.56
C VAL A 749 17.41 26.42 -1.43
N LEU A 750 17.63 25.19 -1.88
CA LEU A 750 18.79 24.85 -2.69
C LEU A 750 18.66 25.33 -4.13
N ALA A 751 19.80 25.39 -4.82
CA ALA A 751 19.85 25.70 -6.24
C ALA A 751 18.88 24.81 -7.05
N GLY A 752 18.03 25.43 -7.87
CA GLY A 752 17.01 24.75 -8.68
C GLY A 752 15.67 24.53 -7.96
N ALA A 753 15.58 24.74 -6.65
CA ALA A 753 14.33 24.65 -5.88
C ALA A 753 13.69 26.04 -5.66
N GLN A 754 12.42 26.04 -5.27
CA GLN A 754 11.64 27.24 -5.02
C GLN A 754 10.93 27.21 -3.66
N LEU A 755 10.91 28.35 -2.97
CA LEU A 755 10.05 28.62 -1.82
C LEU A 755 9.03 29.69 -2.18
N GLU A 756 7.76 29.48 -1.85
CA GLU A 756 6.67 30.42 -2.08
C GLU A 756 5.63 30.45 -0.93
N GLY A 757 4.64 31.36 -1.03
CA GLY A 757 3.53 31.49 -0.08
C GLY A 757 3.59 32.76 0.77
N VAL A 758 2.70 32.85 1.77
CA VAL A 758 2.62 34.02 2.67
C VAL A 758 3.78 34.04 3.68
N LEU A 759 4.41 32.88 3.92
CA LEU A 759 5.61 32.74 4.76
C LEU A 759 5.42 33.31 6.18
N ASN A 760 4.18 33.28 6.72
CA ASN A 760 3.71 33.93 7.95
C ASN A 760 4.55 33.53 9.19
N THR A 761 5.62 34.28 9.37
CA THR A 761 6.67 34.19 10.39
C THR A 761 7.48 32.91 10.39
N VAL A 762 8.83 33.06 10.37
CA VAL A 762 9.84 32.29 11.14
C VAL A 762 11.28 32.26 10.63
N SER A 763 12.19 32.19 11.61
CA SER A 763 13.56 31.65 11.50
C SER A 763 14.43 32.24 10.39
N PRO A 764 15.71 31.85 10.28
CA PRO A 764 16.54 32.27 9.14
C PRO A 764 16.09 31.58 7.85
N VAL A 765 15.98 32.33 6.76
CA VAL A 765 15.76 31.81 5.41
C VAL A 765 17.02 32.04 4.58
N ILE A 766 17.57 30.97 3.99
CA ILE A 766 18.76 30.98 3.14
C ILE A 766 18.35 30.49 1.75
N VAL A 767 18.60 31.32 0.74
CA VAL A 767 18.15 31.08 -0.64
C VAL A 767 19.36 30.93 -1.57
N GLU A 768 19.57 29.71 -2.07
CA GLU A 768 20.47 29.37 -3.17
C GLU A 768 19.68 29.20 -4.50
N GLY A 769 18.41 28.80 -4.41
CA GLY A 769 17.47 28.70 -5.52
C GLY A 769 16.62 29.96 -5.71
N THR A 770 15.30 29.79 -5.70
CA THR A 770 14.33 30.86 -5.95
C THR A 770 13.44 31.12 -4.72
N LEU A 771 13.26 32.38 -4.37
CA LEU A 771 12.20 32.84 -3.47
C LEU A 771 11.12 33.55 -4.29
N ALA A 772 9.87 33.13 -4.18
CA ALA A 772 8.69 33.75 -4.79
C ALA A 772 7.70 34.17 -3.70
N PRO A 773 7.77 35.41 -3.19
CA PRO A 773 6.91 35.88 -2.09
C PRO A 773 5.43 35.89 -2.49
N GLY A 774 4.54 35.46 -1.59
CA GLY A 774 3.09 35.53 -1.80
C GLY A 774 2.47 34.26 -2.39
N ASN A 775 1.14 34.29 -2.54
CA ASN A 775 0.36 33.32 -3.31
C ASN A 775 -0.36 34.09 -4.41
N GLY A 776 0.34 34.29 -5.53
CA GLY A 776 0.14 35.46 -6.38
C GLY A 776 0.63 36.74 -5.67
N ILE A 777 0.10 37.89 -6.07
CA ILE A 777 0.41 39.18 -5.41
C ILE A 777 0.24 39.11 -3.90
N GLY A 778 1.32 39.31 -3.16
CA GLY A 778 1.29 39.16 -1.72
C GLY A 778 2.47 39.77 -0.96
N LEU A 779 2.28 39.83 0.35
CA LEU A 779 3.31 40.24 1.30
C LEU A 779 3.79 39.00 2.06
N ALA A 780 5.03 38.58 1.82
CA ALA A 780 5.67 37.58 2.67
C ALA A 780 6.13 38.24 3.98
N ILE A 781 5.70 37.75 5.14
CA ILE A 781 6.00 38.41 6.43
C ILE A 781 6.68 37.51 7.45
N GLY A 782 7.63 38.08 8.20
CA GLY A 782 8.02 37.56 9.52
C GLY A 782 9.24 36.64 9.55
N MET A 783 10.09 36.68 8.52
CA MET A 783 11.39 36.00 8.57
C MET A 783 12.32 36.68 9.59
N SER A 784 13.08 35.93 10.40
CA SER A 784 14.03 36.55 11.34
C SER A 784 15.26 37.12 10.62
N SER A 785 15.70 36.46 9.56
CA SER A 785 16.73 36.92 8.64
C SER A 785 16.49 36.27 7.29
N LEU A 786 16.85 36.99 6.23
CA LEU A 786 16.82 36.51 4.85
C LEU A 786 18.22 36.66 4.26
N ALA A 787 18.75 35.59 3.67
CA ALA A 787 20.05 35.60 3.01
C ALA A 787 19.93 35.07 1.59
N PHE A 788 20.34 35.88 0.61
CA PHE A 788 20.49 35.47 -0.78
C PHE A 788 21.93 35.05 -1.05
N ALA A 789 22.12 33.79 -1.44
CA ALA A 789 23.40 33.22 -1.85
C ALA A 789 23.74 33.61 -3.30
N PRO A 790 25.01 33.47 -3.75
CA PRO A 790 25.38 33.66 -5.14
C PRO A 790 24.52 32.84 -6.11
N GLY A 791 23.99 33.51 -7.14
CA GLY A 791 23.19 32.88 -8.20
C GLY A 791 21.71 32.68 -7.88
N SER A 792 21.28 33.03 -6.67
CA SER A 792 19.87 32.97 -6.25
C SER A 792 18.95 33.91 -7.05
N THR A 793 17.64 33.63 -7.00
CA THR A 793 16.59 34.41 -7.67
C THR A 793 15.54 34.87 -6.67
N LEU A 794 15.17 36.15 -6.73
CA LEU A 794 13.96 36.71 -6.14
C LEU A 794 12.95 36.90 -7.28
N ALA A 795 11.94 36.04 -7.33
CA ALA A 795 10.84 36.11 -8.29
C ALA A 795 9.68 36.90 -7.69
N LEU A 796 9.14 37.87 -8.42
CA LEU A 796 8.13 38.81 -7.96
C LEU A 796 7.08 38.99 -9.05
N GLU A 797 5.84 39.16 -8.64
CA GLU A 797 4.73 39.57 -9.48
C GLU A 797 4.46 41.07 -9.32
N MET A 798 4.09 41.73 -10.41
CA MET A 798 3.58 43.11 -10.42
C MET A 798 2.37 43.20 -11.34
N THR A 799 1.21 43.45 -10.74
CA THR A 799 -0.07 43.58 -11.42
C THR A 799 -0.53 45.01 -11.56
N ASP A 800 -0.10 45.94 -10.71
CA ASP A 800 -0.49 47.35 -10.80
C ASP A 800 0.72 48.24 -10.63
N TRP A 801 1.07 48.97 -11.69
CA TRP A 801 2.14 49.96 -11.65
C TRP A 801 1.91 50.92 -10.51
N ASN A 802 0.66 51.32 -10.25
CA ASN A 802 0.25 52.27 -9.22
C ASN A 802 -0.02 51.66 -7.84
N GLY A 803 -0.03 50.34 -7.73
CA GLY A 803 -0.35 49.66 -6.49
C GLY A 803 0.74 49.78 -5.41
N GLY A 804 0.36 49.40 -4.19
CA GLY A 804 1.25 49.35 -3.03
C GLY A 804 1.93 47.99 -2.87
N ALA A 805 2.96 47.94 -2.02
CA ALA A 805 3.63 46.71 -1.63
C ALA A 805 2.64 45.69 -1.05
N GLY A 806 2.71 44.45 -1.54
CA GLY A 806 1.81 43.35 -1.17
C GLY A 806 0.39 43.42 -1.74
N LEU A 807 0.06 44.45 -2.54
CA LEU A 807 -1.27 44.65 -3.12
C LEU A 807 -1.25 44.82 -4.64
N GLY A 808 -0.26 45.53 -5.18
CA GLY A 808 -0.03 45.64 -6.64
C GLY A 808 1.29 45.04 -7.10
N TYR A 809 2.17 44.69 -6.17
CA TYR A 809 3.40 43.96 -6.41
C TYR A 809 3.84 43.22 -5.16
N ASP A 810 4.63 42.16 -5.33
CA ASP A 810 5.13 41.37 -4.21
C ASP A 810 6.12 42.12 -3.33
N SER A 811 6.08 41.84 -2.04
CA SER A 811 7.02 42.42 -1.08
C SER A 811 7.33 41.47 0.07
N ILE A 812 8.42 41.74 0.78
CA ILE A 812 8.94 40.91 1.88
C ILE A 812 9.15 41.76 3.14
N ASN A 813 8.79 41.21 4.30
CA ASN A 813 9.20 41.73 5.61
C ASN A 813 10.09 40.71 6.34
N SER A 814 11.30 41.13 6.73
CA SER A 814 12.24 40.29 7.50
C SER A 814 12.97 41.05 8.61
N GLY A 815 13.68 40.36 9.52
CA GLY A 815 14.46 41.02 10.56
C GLY A 815 15.77 41.62 10.03
N SER A 816 16.43 40.93 9.10
CA SER A 816 17.62 41.42 8.40
C SER A 816 17.69 40.82 6.99
N LEU A 817 18.41 41.49 6.09
CA LEU A 817 18.62 41.03 4.72
C LEU A 817 20.11 41.07 4.37
N ALA A 818 20.66 39.91 4.01
CA ALA A 818 22.02 39.77 3.54
C ALA A 818 22.05 39.31 2.08
N ILE A 819 22.80 40.02 1.25
CA ILE A 819 23.03 39.66 -0.15
C ILE A 819 24.51 39.25 -0.26
N SER A 820 24.74 37.96 -0.37
CA SER A 820 26.09 37.38 -0.53
C SER A 820 26.45 37.09 -1.98
N ALA A 821 25.59 37.50 -2.92
CA ALA A 821 25.83 37.40 -4.34
C ALA A 821 27.10 38.14 -4.78
N THR A 822 27.68 37.69 -5.89
CA THR A 822 28.91 38.25 -6.46
C THR A 822 28.67 38.70 -7.89
N PRO A 823 29.51 39.55 -8.49
CA PRO A 823 29.36 39.93 -9.90
C PRO A 823 29.38 38.73 -10.87
N GLY A 824 30.15 37.67 -10.54
CA GLY A 824 30.21 36.44 -11.32
C GLY A 824 29.00 35.51 -11.14
N SER A 825 28.22 35.70 -10.08
CA SER A 825 26.98 34.94 -9.82
C SER A 825 25.98 35.85 -9.08
N PRO A 826 25.35 36.79 -9.82
CA PRO A 826 24.57 37.85 -9.20
C PRO A 826 23.19 37.38 -8.74
N LEU A 827 22.61 38.09 -7.77
CA LEU A 827 21.21 37.95 -7.38
C LEU A 827 20.32 38.35 -8.56
N SER A 828 19.44 37.46 -9.01
CA SER A 828 18.50 37.74 -10.08
C SER A 828 17.17 38.24 -9.52
N ILE A 829 16.75 39.44 -9.90
CA ILE A 829 15.39 39.93 -9.70
C ILE A 829 14.59 39.54 -10.95
N LEU A 830 13.70 38.56 -10.82
CA LEU A 830 12.77 38.18 -11.89
C LEU A 830 11.42 38.84 -11.60
N LEU A 831 10.99 39.75 -12.46
CA LEU A 831 9.75 40.49 -12.27
C LEU A 831 8.74 40.12 -13.37
N GLU A 832 7.68 39.41 -12.98
CA GLU A 832 6.57 39.03 -13.86
C GLU A 832 5.59 40.21 -13.97
N THR A 833 5.29 40.61 -15.21
CA THR A 833 4.48 41.81 -15.52
C THR A 833 3.36 41.54 -16.50
N SER A 834 3.05 40.27 -16.79
CA SER A 834 2.02 39.87 -17.75
C SER A 834 0.62 40.41 -17.41
N LEU A 835 0.34 40.66 -16.12
CA LEU A 835 -0.90 41.24 -15.62
C LEU A 835 -0.79 42.73 -15.25
N LEU A 836 0.29 43.41 -15.63
CA LEU A 836 0.55 44.80 -15.26
C LEU A 836 -0.49 45.76 -15.87
N VAL A 837 -1.18 46.49 -15.00
CA VAL A 837 -2.05 47.61 -15.35
C VAL A 837 -1.47 48.95 -14.91
N ASN A 838 -2.05 50.04 -15.41
CA ASN A 838 -1.73 51.42 -15.05
C ASN A 838 -0.26 51.83 -15.27
N PHE A 839 0.47 51.08 -16.11
CA PHE A 839 1.84 51.44 -16.47
C PHE A 839 1.90 52.85 -17.02
N SER A 840 2.82 53.64 -16.47
CA SER A 840 3.17 54.95 -16.96
C SER A 840 4.69 55.04 -17.04
N GLU A 841 5.20 55.48 -18.19
CA GLU A 841 6.63 55.69 -18.48
C GLU A 841 7.18 56.86 -17.65
N THR A 842 7.24 56.68 -16.34
CA THR A 842 7.56 57.67 -15.31
C THR A 842 8.49 57.06 -14.28
N ALA A 843 9.33 57.89 -13.66
CA ALA A 843 10.22 57.39 -12.61
C ALA A 843 9.42 56.89 -11.41
N ARG A 844 9.77 55.71 -10.91
CA ARG A 844 9.05 55.07 -9.79
C ARG A 844 9.97 54.20 -8.94
N GLN A 845 9.65 54.05 -7.66
CA GLN A 845 10.32 53.12 -6.75
C GLN A 845 9.32 52.13 -6.16
N PHE A 846 9.75 50.88 -6.03
CA PHE A 846 9.00 49.76 -5.45
C PHE A 846 9.77 49.19 -4.26
N VAL A 847 9.07 48.95 -3.14
CA VAL A 847 9.68 48.38 -1.94
C VAL A 847 9.64 46.85 -2.02
N LEU A 848 10.74 46.25 -2.47
CA LEU A 848 10.82 44.80 -2.62
C LEU A 848 10.94 44.10 -1.26
N ALA A 849 11.65 44.72 -0.32
CA ALA A 849 11.74 44.22 1.04
C ALA A 849 11.85 45.37 2.05
N SER A 850 11.20 45.21 3.20
CA SER A 850 11.44 46.00 4.40
C SER A 850 12.06 45.13 5.48
N VAL A 851 13.04 45.66 6.20
CA VAL A 851 13.72 44.97 7.29
C VAL A 851 13.63 45.73 8.61
N SER A 852 13.69 45.07 9.76
CA SER A 852 13.79 45.78 11.04
C SER A 852 15.24 46.18 11.38
N GLY A 853 16.23 45.48 10.84
CA GLY A 853 17.65 45.80 10.89
C GLY A 853 18.13 46.55 9.64
N SER A 854 19.25 46.08 9.06
CA SER A 854 19.87 46.67 7.87
C SER A 854 19.92 45.68 6.69
N VAL A 855 19.84 46.22 5.47
CA VAL A 855 20.21 45.50 4.24
C VAL A 855 21.73 45.54 4.09
N THR A 856 22.38 44.39 3.88
CA THR A 856 23.85 44.28 3.79
C THR A 856 24.29 43.52 2.54
N GLY A 857 25.52 43.78 2.08
CA GLY A 857 26.15 43.05 0.98
C GLY A 857 25.70 43.44 -0.44
N LEU A 858 24.76 44.37 -0.60
CA LEU A 858 24.42 44.94 -1.91
C LEU A 858 25.60 45.77 -2.45
N THR A 859 26.03 45.50 -3.67
CA THR A 859 27.04 46.29 -4.40
C THR A 859 26.46 46.76 -5.74
N ALA A 860 27.24 47.51 -6.54
CA ALA A 860 26.73 48.07 -7.79
C ALA A 860 26.43 47.01 -8.86
N ASP A 861 27.08 45.84 -8.78
CA ASP A 861 27.18 44.85 -9.86
C ASP A 861 26.88 43.41 -9.42
N ASN A 862 26.53 43.14 -8.16
CA ASN A 862 26.18 41.80 -7.68
C ASN A 862 24.69 41.43 -7.81
N TRP A 863 23.95 42.18 -8.63
CA TRP A 863 22.54 41.94 -8.92
C TRP A 863 22.26 42.14 -10.41
N ARG A 864 21.18 41.54 -10.88
CA ARG A 864 20.61 41.75 -12.22
C ARG A 864 19.09 41.77 -12.12
N VAL A 865 18.44 42.41 -13.09
CA VAL A 865 16.98 42.44 -13.18
C VAL A 865 16.55 41.93 -14.54
N ASN A 866 15.58 41.04 -14.55
CA ASN A 866 14.96 40.47 -15.74
C ASN A 866 13.46 40.71 -15.65
N VAL A 867 12.91 41.44 -16.63
CA VAL A 867 11.49 41.82 -16.67
C VAL A 867 10.94 41.44 -18.05
N PRO A 868 10.69 40.13 -18.30
CA PRO A 868 10.27 39.67 -19.61
C PRO A 868 8.95 40.33 -20.03
N GLY A 869 8.89 40.80 -21.28
CA GLY A 869 7.67 41.38 -21.84
C GLY A 869 7.29 42.78 -21.31
N PHE A 870 8.12 43.40 -20.47
CA PHE A 870 7.86 44.75 -19.97
C PHE A 870 7.93 45.80 -21.09
N SER A 871 6.93 46.67 -21.17
CA SER A 871 6.77 47.65 -22.25
C SER A 871 7.57 48.94 -22.05
N GLY A 872 8.10 49.17 -20.84
CA GLY A 872 8.88 50.36 -20.53
C GLY A 872 10.27 50.35 -21.16
N THR A 873 10.73 51.52 -21.59
CA THR A 873 12.03 51.71 -22.30
C THR A 873 13.18 52.18 -21.40
N GLY A 874 12.90 52.42 -20.13
CA GLY A 874 13.83 52.92 -19.12
C GLY A 874 14.75 51.86 -18.53
N SER A 875 15.47 52.27 -17.49
CA SER A 875 16.43 51.43 -16.77
C SER A 875 15.95 51.13 -15.35
N TRP A 876 16.29 49.93 -14.89
CA TRP A 876 15.99 49.44 -13.55
C TRP A 876 17.25 49.52 -12.67
N ARG A 877 17.07 49.87 -11.40
CA ARG A 877 18.15 49.95 -10.41
C ARG A 877 17.72 49.38 -9.07
N LEU A 878 18.51 48.45 -8.54
CA LEU A 878 18.34 47.97 -7.17
C LEU A 878 19.17 48.86 -6.21
N THR A 879 18.56 49.29 -5.10
CA THR A 879 19.22 50.11 -4.09
C THR A 879 18.81 49.69 -2.67
N ALA A 880 19.73 49.81 -1.72
CA ALA A 880 19.44 49.70 -0.31
C ALA A 880 19.32 51.12 0.27
N SER A 881 18.20 51.44 0.93
CA SER A 881 17.97 52.73 1.57
C SER A 881 17.53 52.50 3.02
N GLY A 882 18.44 52.70 3.97
CA GLY A 882 18.21 52.39 5.38
C GLY A 882 17.80 50.93 5.57
N SER A 883 16.54 50.73 5.93
CA SER A 883 15.93 49.43 6.21
C SER A 883 15.07 48.87 5.07
N GLN A 884 15.29 49.32 3.82
CA GLN A 884 14.54 48.86 2.67
C GLN A 884 15.43 48.46 1.49
N LEU A 885 15.01 47.42 0.77
CA LEU A 885 15.48 47.10 -0.57
C LEU A 885 14.48 47.67 -1.58
N LEU A 886 14.97 48.57 -2.43
CA LEU A 886 14.16 49.33 -3.38
C LEU A 886 14.54 48.97 -4.81
N LEU A 887 13.54 48.69 -5.64
CA LEU A 887 13.69 48.61 -7.09
C LEU A 887 13.18 49.92 -7.71
N GLY A 888 14.10 50.70 -8.28
CA GLY A 888 13.81 51.95 -8.97
C GLY A 888 13.73 51.75 -10.48
N TYR A 889 12.75 52.36 -11.11
CA TYR A 889 12.65 52.53 -12.55
C TYR A 889 12.90 53.99 -12.92
N THR A 890 13.76 54.23 -13.90
CA THR A 890 14.01 55.55 -14.48
C THR A 890 13.75 55.48 -15.99
N PRO A 891 12.76 56.21 -16.53
CA PRO A 891 12.50 56.28 -17.96
C PRO A 891 13.76 56.67 -18.74
N ALA A 892 13.86 56.23 -19.99
CA ALA A 892 14.91 56.70 -20.88
C ALA A 892 14.72 58.22 -21.09
N GLY A 893 15.56 59.02 -20.44
CA GLY A 893 15.56 60.46 -20.60
C GLY A 893 16.22 60.83 -21.93
N GLY A 894 15.42 61.19 -22.93
CA GLY A 894 15.93 61.85 -24.14
C GLY A 894 15.30 61.35 -25.44
N GLY A 895 14.83 62.29 -26.23
CA GLY A 895 14.34 62.06 -27.59
C GLY A 895 13.89 63.38 -28.23
N TYR A 896 13.62 63.36 -29.53
CA TYR A 896 13.21 64.56 -30.29
C TYR A 896 12.06 65.34 -29.60
N ASN A 897 11.05 64.65 -29.06
CA ASN A 897 9.91 65.30 -28.40
C ASN A 897 10.29 66.00 -27.07
N ALA A 898 11.23 65.43 -26.31
CA ALA A 898 11.71 66.02 -25.06
C ALA A 898 12.61 67.24 -25.33
N TRP A 899 13.42 67.18 -26.40
CA TRP A 899 14.17 68.33 -26.90
C TRP A 899 13.22 69.45 -27.37
N LEU A 900 12.19 69.11 -28.15
CA LEU A 900 11.19 70.06 -28.64
C LEU A 900 10.44 70.77 -27.50
N ALA A 901 10.17 70.07 -26.39
CA ALA A 901 9.54 70.67 -25.21
C ALA A 901 10.35 71.83 -24.59
N GLY A 902 11.66 71.91 -24.88
CA GLY A 902 12.52 73.05 -24.52
C GLY A 902 12.27 74.33 -25.32
N PHE A 903 11.46 74.26 -26.38
CA PHE A 903 11.16 75.36 -27.31
C PHE A 903 9.66 75.68 -27.37
N PRO A 904 9.05 76.11 -26.25
CA PRO A 904 7.63 76.45 -26.22
C PRO A 904 7.33 77.61 -27.19
N GLY A 905 6.35 77.43 -28.07
CA GLY A 905 5.92 78.44 -29.04
C GLY A 905 6.54 78.34 -30.45
N LEU A 906 7.28 77.27 -30.76
CA LEU A 906 7.77 77.00 -32.11
C LEU A 906 6.62 76.89 -33.12
N THR A 907 6.71 77.61 -34.24
CA THR A 907 5.62 77.78 -35.22
C THR A 907 5.34 76.52 -36.04
N ASP A 908 6.37 75.73 -36.34
CA ASP A 908 6.25 74.40 -36.97
C ASP A 908 7.25 73.44 -36.32
N SER A 909 6.72 72.40 -35.69
CA SER A 909 7.48 71.42 -34.89
C SER A 909 7.73 70.10 -35.63
N ALA A 910 7.32 69.99 -36.89
CA ALA A 910 7.55 68.77 -37.66
C ALA A 910 9.07 68.50 -37.82
N PRO A 911 9.53 67.23 -37.76
CA PRO A 911 10.97 66.91 -37.86
C PRO A 911 11.67 67.42 -39.13
N LEU A 912 10.92 67.60 -40.22
CA LEU A 912 11.43 68.10 -41.50
C LEU A 912 11.16 69.60 -41.73
N ALA A 913 10.55 70.28 -40.77
CA ALA A 913 10.33 71.72 -40.83
C ALA A 913 11.60 72.50 -40.47
N ASP A 914 11.65 73.74 -40.93
CA ASP A 914 12.72 74.73 -40.74
C ASP A 914 12.01 76.07 -40.40
N PRO A 915 11.52 76.21 -39.15
CA PRO A 915 10.67 77.33 -38.74
C PRO A 915 11.41 78.68 -38.63
N ASP A 916 12.72 78.66 -38.47
CA ASP A 916 13.60 79.84 -38.39
C ASP A 916 14.33 80.15 -39.71
N GLY A 917 14.24 79.28 -40.71
CA GLY A 917 14.53 79.56 -42.11
C GLY A 917 16.02 79.54 -42.46
N ASP A 918 16.86 78.83 -41.70
CA ASP A 918 18.30 78.72 -41.95
C ASP A 918 18.70 77.53 -42.83
N ARG A 919 17.71 76.76 -43.29
CA ARG A 919 17.83 75.53 -44.09
C ARG A 919 18.30 74.31 -43.31
N ILE A 920 18.25 74.35 -41.98
CA ILE A 920 18.49 73.20 -41.11
C ILE A 920 17.14 72.74 -40.56
N GLN A 921 16.80 71.48 -40.80
CA GLN A 921 15.53 70.95 -40.32
C GLN A 921 15.62 70.66 -38.82
N ASN A 922 14.50 70.80 -38.10
CA ASN A 922 14.40 70.53 -36.67
C ASN A 922 15.05 69.20 -36.24
N LEU A 923 14.90 68.11 -37.03
CA LEU A 923 15.54 66.81 -36.73
C LEU A 923 17.06 66.88 -36.79
N MET A 924 17.61 67.64 -37.74
CA MET A 924 19.04 67.84 -37.88
C MET A 924 19.57 68.75 -36.76
N GLU A 925 18.81 69.76 -36.36
CA GLU A 925 19.14 70.58 -35.19
C GLU A 925 19.10 69.79 -33.89
N TYR A 926 18.14 68.89 -33.71
CA TYR A 926 18.12 67.98 -32.57
C TYR A 926 19.40 67.15 -32.49
N ILE A 927 19.89 66.65 -33.63
CA ILE A 927 21.10 65.83 -33.70
C ILE A 927 22.34 66.67 -33.44
N LEU A 928 22.49 67.80 -34.12
CA LEU A 928 23.68 68.67 -34.08
C LEU A 928 23.67 69.63 -32.87
N GLY A 929 22.55 69.69 -32.15
CA GLY A 929 22.21 70.61 -31.06
C GLY A 929 22.15 72.08 -31.48
N GLY A 930 21.38 72.36 -32.52
CA GLY A 930 20.90 73.70 -32.89
C GLY A 930 19.73 74.18 -32.01
N ASP A 931 19.30 75.42 -32.24
CA ASP A 931 18.12 76.02 -31.60
C ASP A 931 17.14 76.43 -32.72
N PRO A 932 15.98 75.75 -32.87
CA PRO A 932 15.04 75.91 -33.99
C PRO A 932 14.33 77.26 -34.03
N ARG A 933 14.68 78.18 -33.13
CA ARG A 933 14.13 79.54 -33.09
C ARG A 933 15.12 80.57 -33.64
N VAL A 934 16.36 80.17 -33.89
CA VAL A 934 17.48 81.08 -34.14
C VAL A 934 18.17 80.70 -35.43
N SER A 935 17.83 81.43 -36.50
CA SER A 935 18.40 81.23 -37.83
C SER A 935 19.94 81.27 -37.80
N SER A 936 20.60 80.10 -37.80
CA SER A 936 22.03 79.95 -37.50
C SER A 936 22.64 78.66 -38.05
N THR A 937 23.49 78.83 -39.06
CA THR A 937 24.21 77.71 -39.70
C THR A 937 25.44 77.19 -38.92
N ALA A 938 25.67 77.68 -37.70
CA ALA A 938 26.89 77.39 -36.91
C ALA A 938 27.06 75.90 -36.54
N VAL A 939 25.99 75.12 -36.54
CA VAL A 939 26.01 73.69 -36.17
C VAL A 939 26.28 72.76 -37.36
N LEU A 940 26.37 73.30 -38.59
CA LEU A 940 26.58 72.48 -39.78
C LEU A 940 27.94 71.75 -39.76
N PRO A 941 28.01 70.55 -40.35
CA PRO A 941 29.26 69.84 -40.53
C PRO A 941 30.30 70.64 -41.33
N GLU A 942 31.56 70.49 -40.96
CA GLU A 942 32.70 71.04 -41.68
C GLU A 942 33.37 69.95 -42.52
N ALA A 943 33.88 70.32 -43.70
CA ALA A 943 34.62 69.41 -44.57
C ALA A 943 35.94 70.03 -45.01
N THR A 944 37.03 69.29 -44.89
CA THR A 944 38.37 69.70 -45.34
C THR A 944 39.02 68.58 -46.16
N VAL A 945 40.01 68.94 -46.99
CA VAL A 945 40.86 67.96 -47.66
C VAL A 945 42.22 67.97 -46.97
N SER A 946 42.60 66.83 -46.39
CA SER A 946 43.89 66.65 -45.72
C SER A 946 44.61 65.46 -46.35
N GLN A 947 45.82 65.68 -46.89
CA GLN A 947 46.63 64.66 -47.58
C GLN A 947 45.88 63.89 -48.67
N GLY A 948 44.97 64.56 -49.41
CA GLY A 948 44.16 63.96 -50.47
C GLY A 948 42.91 63.21 -50.01
N SER A 949 42.68 63.10 -48.69
CA SER A 949 41.48 62.53 -48.09
C SER A 949 40.45 63.61 -47.73
N LEU A 950 39.16 63.32 -47.96
CA LEU A 950 38.08 64.15 -47.44
C LEU A 950 37.90 63.84 -45.95
N VAL A 951 38.00 64.87 -45.10
CA VAL A 951 37.72 64.81 -43.66
C VAL A 951 36.44 65.58 -43.40
N PHE A 952 35.37 64.88 -43.02
CA PHE A 952 34.05 65.43 -42.71
C PHE A 952 33.82 65.36 -41.20
N ARG A 953 33.66 66.51 -40.55
CA ARG A 953 33.58 66.64 -39.09
C ARG A 953 32.26 67.29 -38.69
N PHE A 954 31.59 66.76 -37.68
CA PHE A 954 30.44 67.41 -37.04
C PHE A 954 30.34 67.02 -35.57
N GLU A 955 29.52 67.75 -34.83
CA GLU A 955 29.18 67.42 -33.45
C GLU A 955 27.74 66.93 -33.36
N ARG A 956 27.47 65.96 -32.47
CA ARG A 956 26.12 65.48 -32.19
C ARG A 956 25.85 65.31 -30.70
N GLY A 957 24.59 65.27 -30.28
CA GLY A 957 24.21 64.78 -28.95
C GLY A 957 24.31 63.26 -28.87
N SER A 958 24.99 62.70 -27.87
CA SER A 958 25.17 61.24 -27.74
C SER A 958 23.83 60.49 -27.63
N ALA A 959 22.88 61.07 -26.89
CA ALA A 959 21.53 60.53 -26.68
C ALA A 959 20.69 60.45 -27.98
N THR A 960 20.99 61.26 -28.99
CA THR A 960 20.23 61.31 -30.26
C THR A 960 20.37 60.04 -31.08
N THR A 961 21.41 59.23 -30.82
CA THR A 961 21.61 57.94 -31.50
C THR A 961 20.60 56.88 -31.07
N ALA A 962 19.93 57.06 -29.93
CA ALA A 962 18.95 56.12 -29.40
C ALA A 962 17.66 56.12 -30.23
N ASP A 963 17.17 57.30 -30.63
CA ASP A 963 15.87 57.52 -31.30
C ASP A 963 15.98 58.03 -32.75
N THR A 964 17.20 58.16 -33.28
CA THR A 964 17.45 58.44 -34.71
C THR A 964 18.37 57.41 -35.36
N THR A 965 18.21 57.23 -36.66
CA THR A 965 19.18 56.56 -37.54
C THR A 965 20.02 57.65 -38.20
N GLN A 966 21.34 57.58 -38.07
CA GLN A 966 22.29 58.57 -38.60
C GLN A 966 23.31 57.87 -39.50
N VAL A 967 23.46 58.35 -40.72
CA VAL A 967 24.35 57.77 -41.73
C VAL A 967 25.13 58.88 -42.42
N PHE A 968 26.44 58.73 -42.53
CA PHE A 968 27.22 59.56 -43.44
C PHE A 968 27.18 58.94 -44.83
N GLN A 969 26.85 59.73 -45.85
CA GLN A 969 26.78 59.25 -47.22
C GLN A 969 27.78 60.00 -48.09
N TYR A 970 28.44 59.31 -49.01
CA TYR A 970 29.32 59.96 -49.99
C TYR A 970 29.01 59.55 -51.43
N SER A 971 29.36 60.44 -52.37
CA SER A 971 29.12 60.26 -53.80
C SER A 971 30.19 60.98 -54.61
N SER A 972 30.53 60.48 -55.80
CA SER A 972 31.34 61.23 -56.78
C SER A 972 30.48 61.94 -57.83
N THR A 973 29.16 61.71 -57.87
CA THR A 973 28.24 62.20 -58.92
C THR A 973 27.00 62.94 -58.40
N LEU A 974 26.77 62.98 -57.09
CA LEU A 974 25.55 63.46 -56.41
C LEU A 974 24.28 62.64 -56.68
N GLY A 975 24.32 61.63 -57.56
CA GLY A 975 23.19 60.76 -57.88
C GLY A 975 23.16 59.47 -57.06
N ALA A 976 24.21 58.68 -57.13
CA ALA A 976 24.36 57.43 -56.36
C ALA A 976 25.17 57.69 -55.09
N TRP A 977 24.63 57.27 -53.94
CA TRP A 977 25.22 57.48 -52.62
C TRP A 977 25.69 56.17 -52.02
N THR A 978 26.88 56.19 -51.40
CA THR A 978 27.42 55.07 -50.63
C THR A 978 27.32 55.41 -49.15
N ASP A 979 26.75 54.49 -48.37
CA ASP A 979 26.51 54.67 -46.95
C ASP A 979 27.75 54.28 -46.12
N VAL A 980 28.05 55.11 -45.13
CA VAL A 980 28.99 54.84 -44.04
C VAL A 980 28.19 54.86 -42.76
N SER A 981 28.03 53.70 -42.14
CA SER A 981 27.38 53.57 -40.84
C SER A 981 28.14 54.36 -39.78
N LEU A 982 27.41 55.07 -38.92
CA LEU A 982 27.98 55.81 -37.79
C LEU A 982 27.81 54.98 -36.50
N PRO A 983 28.83 54.21 -36.08
CA PRO A 983 28.76 53.39 -34.87
C PRO A 983 28.68 54.22 -33.57
N GLN A 984 28.51 53.55 -32.43
CA GLN A 984 28.59 54.18 -31.10
C GLN A 984 30.03 54.41 -30.60
N SER A 985 31.04 53.83 -31.26
CA SER A 985 32.46 54.02 -30.94
C SER A 985 33.32 54.05 -32.21
N THR A 986 34.52 54.61 -32.12
CA THR A 986 35.47 54.72 -33.25
C THR A 986 35.68 53.39 -33.96
N SER A 987 35.43 53.35 -35.27
CA SER A 987 35.62 52.16 -36.11
C SER A 987 35.86 52.55 -37.57
N GLY A 988 36.79 51.85 -38.23
CA GLY A 988 37.11 52.06 -39.63
C GLY A 988 37.52 53.51 -39.93
N ASN A 989 36.79 54.14 -40.86
CA ASN A 989 36.99 55.52 -41.30
C ASN A 989 36.25 56.55 -40.42
N VAL A 990 35.61 56.15 -39.32
CA VAL A 990 34.85 57.02 -38.41
C VAL A 990 35.55 57.09 -37.06
N THR A 991 35.95 58.29 -36.64
CA THR A 991 36.46 58.59 -35.30
C THR A 991 35.40 59.33 -34.49
N ILE A 992 35.13 58.86 -33.28
CA ILE A 992 34.17 59.46 -32.34
C ILE A 992 34.92 59.83 -31.07
N GLN A 993 34.84 61.10 -30.70
CA GLN A 993 35.38 61.62 -29.44
C GLN A 993 34.18 61.94 -28.52
N PRO A 994 33.87 61.07 -27.53
CA PRO A 994 32.78 61.32 -26.60
C PRO A 994 33.09 62.48 -25.66
N ASP A 995 32.04 63.12 -25.17
CA ASP A 995 32.06 64.26 -24.24
C ASP A 995 32.91 65.46 -24.69
N LEU A 996 33.02 65.65 -26.02
CA LEU A 996 33.71 66.77 -26.65
C LEU A 996 32.76 67.48 -27.63
N PRO A 997 32.50 68.79 -27.48
CA PRO A 997 33.19 69.76 -26.63
C PRO A 997 32.74 69.80 -25.16
N SER A 998 31.66 69.10 -24.80
CA SER A 998 31.11 69.06 -23.43
C SER A 998 30.45 67.71 -23.14
N ALA A 999 30.17 67.42 -21.86
CA ALA A 999 29.47 66.20 -21.46
C ALA A 999 28.13 66.04 -22.23
N GLY A 1000 27.88 64.84 -22.76
CA GLY A 1000 26.69 64.51 -23.57
C GLY A 1000 26.77 64.93 -25.04
N ARG A 1001 27.89 65.53 -25.49
CA ARG A 1001 28.19 65.86 -26.89
C ARG A 1001 29.30 64.97 -27.42
N GLU A 1002 29.23 64.57 -28.68
CA GLU A 1002 30.25 63.78 -29.35
C GLU A 1002 30.73 64.51 -30.61
N THR A 1003 32.04 64.58 -30.79
CA THR A 1003 32.63 64.99 -32.04
C THR A 1003 32.81 63.75 -32.94
N VAL A 1004 32.24 63.78 -34.14
CA VAL A 1004 32.36 62.71 -35.14
C VAL A 1004 33.20 63.22 -36.31
N THR A 1005 34.24 62.46 -36.68
CA THR A 1005 35.12 62.76 -37.83
C THR A 1005 35.18 61.54 -38.75
N ILE A 1006 34.74 61.71 -39.99
CA ILE A 1006 34.81 60.70 -41.05
C ILE A 1006 35.94 61.06 -42.01
N THR A 1007 36.86 60.12 -42.23
CA THR A 1007 38.01 60.30 -43.16
C THR A 1007 37.90 59.34 -44.34
N LEU A 1008 37.53 59.84 -45.51
CA LEU A 1008 37.49 59.02 -46.72
C LEU A 1008 38.88 58.92 -47.37
N PRO A 1009 39.32 57.73 -47.80
CA PRO A 1009 40.58 57.58 -48.51
C PRO A 1009 40.55 58.32 -49.86
N PRO A 1010 41.70 58.74 -50.42
CA PRO A 1010 41.75 59.46 -51.71
C PRO A 1010 41.10 58.67 -52.86
N ALA A 1011 41.10 57.34 -52.78
CA ALA A 1011 40.47 56.44 -53.75
C ALA A 1011 38.94 56.61 -53.85
N ALA A 1012 38.28 57.22 -52.85
CA ALA A 1012 36.86 57.54 -52.91
C ALA A 1012 36.53 58.69 -53.87
N ALA A 1013 37.54 59.48 -54.28
CA ALA A 1013 37.38 60.62 -55.19
C ALA A 1013 37.60 60.22 -56.66
N THR A 1014 36.56 59.70 -57.30
CA THR A 1014 36.59 59.39 -58.74
C THR A 1014 36.66 60.67 -59.57
N GLY A 1015 37.68 60.82 -60.42
CA GLY A 1015 37.88 62.04 -61.22
C GLY A 1015 38.22 63.29 -60.38
N GLY A 1016 38.74 63.10 -59.16
CA GLY A 1016 39.13 64.18 -58.26
C GLY A 1016 37.97 64.86 -57.52
N LYS A 1017 36.76 64.27 -57.54
CA LYS A 1017 35.57 64.81 -56.90
C LYS A 1017 34.96 63.81 -55.92
N VAL A 1018 34.59 64.28 -54.73
CA VAL A 1018 33.81 63.55 -53.73
C VAL A 1018 32.94 64.52 -52.96
N PHE A 1019 31.70 64.13 -52.70
CA PHE A 1019 30.70 64.87 -51.94
C PHE A 1019 30.32 64.03 -50.73
N GLY A 1020 30.13 64.67 -49.57
CA GLY A 1020 29.69 64.04 -48.34
C GLY A 1020 28.44 64.72 -47.78
N ARG A 1021 27.52 63.95 -47.21
CA ARG A 1021 26.37 64.48 -46.46
C ARG A 1021 26.08 63.63 -45.23
N LEU A 1022 25.52 64.27 -44.20
CA LEU A 1022 24.90 63.57 -43.08
C LEU A 1022 23.42 63.38 -43.39
N SER A 1023 22.92 62.16 -43.27
CA SER A 1023 21.52 61.82 -43.42
C SER A 1023 21.00 61.27 -42.10
N ALA A 1024 19.80 61.70 -41.71
CA ALA A 1024 19.15 61.23 -40.50
C ALA A 1024 17.66 60.99 -40.70
N ALA A 1025 17.13 60.02 -39.97
CA ALA A 1025 15.71 59.71 -39.89
C ALA A 1025 15.35 59.33 -38.44
N ARG A 1026 14.11 59.58 -38.01
CA ARG A 1026 13.62 59.04 -36.73
C ARG A 1026 13.50 57.51 -36.82
N LYS A 1027 13.74 56.84 -35.70
CA LYS A 1027 13.44 55.41 -35.49
C LYS A 1027 11.98 55.18 -35.16
#